data_AF-A0A1W2BDT5-F1
#
_entry.id   AF-A0A1W2BDT5-F1
#
_cell.length_a   1.000
_cell.length_b   1.000
_cell.length_c   1.000
_cell.angle_alpha   90.00
_cell.angle_beta   90.00
_cell.angle_gamma   90.00
#
_symmetry.space_group_name_H-M   'P 1'
#
loop_
_entity.id
_entity.type
_entity.pdbx_description
1 polymer ?
#
loop_
_entity_poly.entity_id
_entity_poly.type
_entity_poly.pdbx_seq_one_letter_code
_entity_poly.pdbx_strand_id
1 'polypeptide(L)'
;MHFEPGTPLTDAVKAARSAALRGNVLGVDLAYARAAKISPAVAHDHCTTLLNLGAIAKAARRCDEYLGAGNDTTLRILRAQIRSAATDHVAAERDVRELRKLKLTELEQARLARVAALAAADRYDYPTAESELDAAERHFRRAGHPEHLEHIGRDRLLLDVRRGARVSKLRDRTPRTPAEFLQRAAALRREVRYEEALALMTRCVTSYQIEPALRFAVLYELTVLLVMTRQAGTARRLFPLLAAAAGPEVISQLPDATHTLRPERRLTHVRRLIARDELLKAEGMLGEGNSPLWHLTAAELAYAQGRLEQAAQHFEIASRAGHAELTALALRKLGDTFADAGHEDIAARHWAESHRLEEDLADHRDSPSVKLRMLRAAPDVRDGRVCAAARRARRDGRKALAGLVVAVEAARAGPGPTEPGPRELPGFADLRAARRWLAGTTRHLPKDQVVWMMHATPDQLHHVLVGRRKITHVTTSVHIGDLTDTIRRLKTWKPKYDKAILGALLAELARLIGLRDVVAALPPKTARIVVVAGDVLADVPLAGLPVPGTNLFLGMTHALSSLPCLSALRPRQRGARGQRGDEAATCEEASQLRRTLEEGRSQRVRIDAQAAHDHMNPDQSWLQFADERVSVEALGKMDFSACGTVVLGACESGIVHAVTSAGAGAVVAARWQAEETAARQVLDAFDRHLAKLPRDRALQHALVEVADRHPADWACWSLHGDAGFQTSAGPLRRRLRKNGDPVPLETRPKVFLSFAGKDRAHAEQLRAELESRNVSAYLAEDEIAPGDNAATAIDEALATSDYHVLLWSANTPRREPAAEWTAAFTLEMTRRRAFLFIVRLDEEPLPPLLAPRKHIDLVDAADRLVATWRSDRKSELPVFPQPVPPKPGGPTVAIAVRSHDLGTTHVVMTPLHLTGASLYRAVFDAMRLPTEQITFDGTIGMRFSYELYQQNEPIPDDESIVELASDVVDIAVRVESFGGQGSPGNREYRQDEELDEGVDVDQQRMLLVAAFRHLLP
;
A
#
# COMPACT_ATOMS: atom_id res chain seq x y z
N MET A 1 7.40 -72.40 -10.64
CA MET A 1 7.38 -73.29 -9.46
C MET A 1 6.08 -74.08 -9.50
N HIS A 2 6.17 -75.41 -9.62
CA HIS A 2 5.04 -76.31 -9.45
C HIS A 2 5.04 -76.77 -8.00
N PHE A 3 4.10 -76.26 -7.21
CA PHE A 3 3.89 -76.70 -5.83
C PHE A 3 2.68 -77.62 -5.81
N GLU A 4 2.69 -78.61 -4.92
CA GLU A 4 1.53 -79.48 -4.72
C GLU A 4 0.30 -78.64 -4.31
N PRO A 5 -0.84 -78.76 -5.02
CA PRO A 5 -2.05 -78.04 -4.70
C PRO A 5 -2.49 -78.28 -3.25
N GLY A 6 -2.90 -77.23 -2.54
CA GLY A 6 -3.42 -77.32 -1.16
C GLY A 6 -2.34 -77.26 -0.07
N THR A 7 -1.07 -77.11 -0.42
CA THR A 7 -0.02 -76.85 0.58
C THR A 7 -0.07 -75.41 1.09
N PRO A 8 0.26 -75.15 2.37
CA PRO A 8 0.32 -73.79 2.93
C PRO A 8 1.22 -72.84 2.13
N LEU A 9 2.25 -73.39 1.48
CA LEU A 9 3.15 -72.66 0.59
C LEU A 9 2.46 -72.19 -0.69
N THR A 10 1.63 -73.04 -1.30
CA THR A 10 0.86 -72.71 -2.50
C THR A 10 -0.17 -71.63 -2.22
N ASP A 11 -0.85 -71.71 -1.08
CA ASP A 11 -1.86 -70.73 -0.68
C ASP A 11 -1.23 -69.37 -0.36
N ALA A 12 -0.06 -69.36 0.28
CA ALA A 12 0.71 -68.14 0.51
C ALA A 12 1.13 -67.47 -0.81
N VAL A 13 1.66 -68.23 -1.77
CA VAL A 13 2.06 -67.69 -3.08
C VAL A 13 0.84 -67.18 -3.87
N LYS A 14 -0.29 -67.90 -3.85
CA LYS A 14 -1.55 -67.45 -4.48
C LYS A 14 -2.07 -66.16 -3.85
N ALA A 15 -2.12 -66.10 -2.52
CA ALA A 15 -2.54 -64.91 -1.79
C ALA A 15 -1.64 -63.71 -2.08
N ALA A 16 -0.33 -63.92 -2.13
CA ALA A 16 0.64 -62.88 -2.45
C ALA A 16 0.49 -62.37 -3.89
N ARG A 17 0.32 -63.26 -4.89
CA ARG A 17 0.06 -62.85 -6.28
C ARG A 17 -1.23 -62.06 -6.41
N SER A 18 -2.29 -62.50 -5.73
CA SER A 18 -3.57 -61.80 -5.67
C SER A 18 -3.42 -60.40 -5.05
N ALA A 19 -2.65 -60.28 -3.97
CA ALA A 19 -2.35 -59.00 -3.34
C ALA A 19 -1.49 -58.10 -4.25
N ALA A 20 -0.52 -58.67 -4.99
CA ALA A 20 0.32 -57.95 -5.93
C ALA A 20 -0.49 -57.38 -7.11
N LEU A 21 -1.46 -58.14 -7.65
CA LEU A 21 -2.37 -57.66 -8.67
C LEU A 21 -3.22 -56.46 -8.21
N ARG A 22 -3.49 -56.35 -6.90
CA ARG A 22 -4.16 -55.20 -6.28
C ARG A 22 -3.21 -54.08 -5.86
N GLY A 23 -1.90 -54.21 -6.08
CA GLY A 23 -0.89 -53.26 -5.60
C GLY A 23 -0.73 -53.22 -4.07
N ASN A 24 -1.25 -54.22 -3.34
CA ASN A 24 -1.24 -54.24 -1.87
C ASN A 24 0.10 -54.78 -1.33
N VAL A 25 1.09 -53.90 -1.18
CA VAL A 25 2.44 -54.22 -0.68
C VAL A 25 2.42 -54.90 0.70
N LEU A 26 1.52 -54.46 1.60
CA LEU A 26 1.41 -55.06 2.93
C LEU A 26 0.86 -56.49 2.85
N GLY A 27 -0.17 -56.70 2.03
CA GLY A 27 -0.76 -58.02 1.79
C GLY A 27 0.24 -58.99 1.17
N VAL A 28 1.06 -58.53 0.22
CA VAL A 28 2.16 -59.32 -0.38
C VAL A 28 3.17 -59.73 0.69
N ASP A 29 3.63 -58.79 1.50
CA ASP A 29 4.63 -59.05 2.53
C ASP A 29 4.13 -60.02 3.61
N LEU A 30 2.89 -59.85 4.07
CA LEU A 30 2.29 -60.74 5.07
C LEU A 30 2.09 -62.16 4.51
N ALA A 31 1.64 -62.28 3.26
CA ALA A 31 1.43 -63.57 2.61
C ALA A 31 2.75 -64.33 2.42
N TYR A 32 3.81 -63.66 1.97
CA TYR A 32 5.11 -64.31 1.76
C TYR A 32 5.94 -64.50 3.04
N ALA A 33 5.83 -63.63 4.06
CA ALA A 33 6.77 -63.60 5.19
C ALA A 33 6.89 -64.94 5.95
N ARG A 34 5.79 -65.71 6.05
CA ARG A 34 5.81 -67.05 6.69
C ARG A 34 6.35 -68.12 5.74
N ALA A 35 5.99 -68.06 4.48
CA ALA A 35 6.33 -69.04 3.45
C ALA A 35 7.81 -68.95 3.00
N ALA A 36 8.37 -67.74 2.94
CA ALA A 36 9.75 -67.47 2.52
C ALA A 36 10.81 -68.07 3.47
N LYS A 37 10.47 -68.36 4.73
CA LYS A 37 11.38 -69.03 5.67
C LYS A 37 11.59 -70.52 5.34
N ILE A 38 10.70 -71.11 4.54
CA ILE A 38 10.69 -72.54 4.23
C ILE A 38 11.52 -72.84 2.97
N SER A 39 11.60 -71.89 2.03
CA SER A 39 12.28 -72.10 0.75
C SER A 39 12.98 -70.83 0.24
N PRO A 40 14.28 -70.89 -0.13
CA PRO A 40 14.99 -69.78 -0.77
C PRO A 40 14.34 -69.29 -2.06
N ALA A 41 13.70 -70.18 -2.82
CA ALA A 41 12.99 -69.80 -4.04
C ALA A 41 11.78 -68.90 -3.75
N VAL A 42 11.10 -69.11 -2.62
CA VAL A 42 9.97 -68.27 -2.18
C VAL A 42 10.47 -66.95 -1.61
N ALA A 43 11.62 -66.95 -0.92
CA ALA A 43 12.30 -65.70 -0.53
C ALA A 43 12.68 -64.85 -1.75
N HIS A 44 13.18 -65.46 -2.82
CA HIS A 44 13.48 -64.77 -4.07
C HIS A 44 12.22 -64.19 -4.73
N ASP A 45 11.15 -64.98 -4.84
CA ASP A 45 9.86 -64.54 -5.42
C ASP A 45 9.24 -63.41 -4.59
N HIS A 46 9.36 -63.47 -3.25
CA HIS A 46 8.91 -62.42 -2.35
C HIS A 46 9.64 -61.09 -2.60
N CYS A 47 10.97 -61.10 -2.54
CA CYS A 47 11.77 -59.90 -2.75
C CYS A 47 11.59 -59.35 -4.18
N THR A 48 11.46 -60.21 -5.19
CA THR A 48 11.20 -59.81 -6.58
C THR A 48 9.82 -59.17 -6.74
N THR A 49 8.79 -59.75 -6.10
CA THR A 49 7.43 -59.19 -6.14
C THR A 49 7.39 -57.82 -5.47
N LEU A 50 8.04 -57.67 -4.31
CA LEU A 50 8.15 -56.37 -3.64
C LEU A 50 8.89 -55.34 -4.52
N LEU A 51 10.01 -55.74 -5.14
CA LEU A 51 10.76 -54.87 -6.04
C LEU A 51 9.91 -54.42 -7.24
N ASN A 52 9.16 -55.34 -7.86
CA ASN A 52 8.28 -55.04 -9.00
C ASN A 52 7.11 -54.11 -8.64
N LEU A 53 6.65 -54.15 -7.39
CA LEU A 53 5.65 -53.23 -6.86
C LEU A 53 6.24 -51.86 -6.47
N GLY A 54 7.55 -51.67 -6.66
CA GLY A 54 8.26 -50.46 -6.24
C GLY A 54 8.49 -50.39 -4.73
N ALA A 55 8.32 -51.50 -4.01
CA ALA A 55 8.53 -51.59 -2.56
C ALA A 55 10.00 -51.84 -2.19
N ILE A 56 10.91 -51.01 -2.70
CA ILE A 56 12.36 -51.21 -2.73
C ILE A 56 12.95 -51.33 -1.33
N ALA A 57 12.60 -50.42 -0.41
CA ALA A 57 13.14 -50.46 0.95
C ALA A 57 12.71 -51.73 1.70
N LYS A 58 11.47 -52.15 1.48
CA LYS A 58 10.92 -53.38 2.07
C LYS A 58 11.55 -54.62 1.45
N ALA A 59 11.75 -54.63 0.14
CA ALA A 59 12.46 -55.68 -0.57
C ALA A 59 13.90 -55.83 -0.07
N ALA A 60 14.61 -54.71 0.13
CA ALA A 60 15.98 -54.69 0.65
C ALA A 60 16.05 -55.31 2.05
N ARG A 61 15.20 -54.83 2.97
CA ARG A 61 15.13 -55.35 4.35
C ARG A 61 14.84 -56.85 4.37
N ARG A 62 13.85 -57.32 3.62
CA ARG A 62 13.52 -58.76 3.53
C ARG A 62 14.67 -59.57 2.92
N CYS A 63 15.32 -59.03 1.90
CA CYS A 63 16.45 -59.69 1.26
C CYS A 63 17.62 -59.86 2.24
N ASP A 64 17.94 -58.81 3.02
CA ASP A 64 18.97 -58.88 4.07
C ASP A 64 18.56 -59.82 5.22
N GLU A 65 17.29 -59.82 5.65
CA GLU A 65 16.76 -60.79 6.62
C GLU A 65 16.95 -62.25 6.15
N TYR A 66 16.64 -62.54 4.88
CA TYR A 66 16.78 -63.89 4.33
C TYR A 66 18.25 -64.30 4.13
N LEU A 67 19.10 -63.36 3.72
CA LEU A 67 20.55 -63.60 3.59
C LEU A 67 21.24 -63.75 4.96
N GLY A 68 20.66 -63.21 6.03
CA GLY A 68 21.10 -63.47 7.40
C GLY A 68 20.86 -64.92 7.85
N ALA A 69 19.87 -65.60 7.26
CA ALA A 69 19.53 -66.99 7.57
C ALA A 69 20.18 -68.02 6.62
N GLY A 70 20.77 -67.59 5.50
CA GLY A 70 21.42 -68.48 4.53
C GLY A 70 22.23 -67.76 3.46
N ASN A 71 23.21 -68.45 2.86
CA ASN A 71 24.11 -67.89 1.85
C ASN A 71 23.70 -68.27 0.41
N ASP A 72 22.51 -67.84 -0.02
CA ASP A 72 21.97 -68.14 -1.35
C ASP A 72 22.49 -67.15 -2.41
N THR A 73 23.13 -67.67 -3.46
CA THR A 73 23.73 -66.87 -4.55
C THR A 73 22.70 -66.04 -5.30
N THR A 74 21.52 -66.62 -5.56
CA THR A 74 20.47 -65.99 -6.36
C THR A 74 19.81 -64.82 -5.60
N LEU A 75 19.70 -64.93 -4.27
CA LEU A 75 19.31 -63.83 -3.38
C LEU A 75 20.38 -62.74 -3.30
N ARG A 76 21.68 -63.07 -3.30
CA ARG A 76 22.76 -62.04 -3.32
C ARG A 76 22.74 -61.24 -4.62
N ILE A 77 22.46 -61.88 -5.76
CA ILE A 77 22.26 -61.18 -7.04
C ILE A 77 21.03 -60.28 -6.98
N LEU A 78 19.92 -60.77 -6.41
CA LEU A 78 18.71 -59.96 -6.23
C LEU A 78 18.97 -58.76 -5.30
N ARG A 79 19.78 -58.92 -4.23
CA ARG A 79 20.21 -57.80 -3.39
C ARG A 79 20.95 -56.73 -4.19
N ALA A 80 21.87 -57.12 -5.06
CA ALA A 80 22.58 -56.19 -5.93
C ALA A 80 21.60 -55.44 -6.86
N GLN A 81 20.58 -56.12 -7.39
CA GLN A 81 19.52 -55.51 -8.19
C GLN A 81 18.66 -54.53 -7.37
N ILE A 82 18.25 -54.91 -6.16
CA ILE A 82 17.48 -54.07 -5.24
C ILE A 82 18.28 -52.82 -4.88
N ARG A 83 19.57 -52.95 -4.54
CA ARG A 83 20.47 -51.82 -4.25
C ARG A 83 20.63 -50.89 -5.44
N SER A 84 20.79 -51.45 -6.65
CA SER A 84 20.82 -50.67 -7.89
C SER A 84 19.50 -49.91 -8.13
N ALA A 85 18.35 -50.56 -7.90
CA ALA A 85 17.04 -49.92 -8.00
C ALA A 85 16.81 -48.85 -6.92
N ALA A 86 17.39 -49.04 -5.73
CA ALA A 86 17.42 -48.05 -4.65
C ALA A 86 18.39 -46.89 -4.90
N THR A 87 19.08 -46.86 -6.04
CA THR A 87 20.14 -45.91 -6.39
C THR A 87 21.39 -45.99 -5.51
N ASP A 88 21.55 -47.06 -4.73
CA ASP A 88 22.78 -47.39 -3.99
C ASP A 88 23.74 -48.18 -4.89
N HIS A 89 24.26 -47.49 -5.91
CA HIS A 89 25.14 -48.09 -6.91
C HIS A 89 26.51 -48.49 -6.36
N VAL A 90 26.95 -47.89 -5.24
CA VAL A 90 28.22 -48.24 -4.57
C VAL A 90 28.10 -49.60 -3.90
N ALA A 91 27.05 -49.84 -3.12
CA ALA A 91 26.84 -51.15 -2.51
C ALA A 91 26.50 -52.23 -3.56
N ALA A 92 25.74 -51.87 -4.61
CA ALA A 92 25.46 -52.77 -5.72
C ALA A 92 26.74 -53.21 -6.44
N GLU A 93 27.69 -52.30 -6.69
CA GLU A 93 28.96 -52.66 -7.30
C GLU A 93 29.82 -53.54 -6.38
N ARG A 94 29.83 -53.26 -5.07
CA ARG A 94 30.52 -54.13 -4.11
C ARG A 94 29.97 -55.56 -4.19
N ASP A 95 28.65 -55.71 -4.23
CA ASP A 95 28.02 -57.02 -4.43
C ASP A 95 28.40 -57.65 -5.78
N VAL A 96 28.43 -56.87 -6.87
CA VAL A 96 28.89 -57.35 -8.19
C VAL A 96 30.32 -57.89 -8.14
N ARG A 97 31.24 -57.15 -7.52
CA ARG A 97 32.65 -57.56 -7.40
C ARG A 97 32.82 -58.85 -6.59
N GLU A 98 32.06 -59.02 -5.52
CA GLU A 98 32.10 -60.25 -4.72
C GLU A 98 31.47 -61.43 -5.46
N LEU A 99 30.33 -61.23 -6.14
CA LEU A 99 29.62 -62.28 -6.85
C LEU A 99 30.38 -62.79 -8.09
N ARG A 100 31.16 -61.93 -8.76
CA ARG A 100 32.02 -62.33 -9.90
C ARG A 100 33.11 -63.34 -9.54
N LYS A 101 33.43 -63.52 -8.25
CA LYS A 101 34.39 -64.54 -7.78
C LYS A 101 33.80 -65.94 -7.74
N LEU A 102 32.47 -66.07 -7.85
CA LEU A 102 31.76 -67.35 -7.78
C LEU A 102 31.52 -67.92 -9.19
N LYS A 103 31.30 -69.23 -9.28
CA LYS A 103 30.83 -69.88 -10.51
C LYS A 103 29.33 -69.62 -10.67
N LEU A 104 28.96 -68.72 -11.57
CA LEU A 104 27.59 -68.30 -11.84
C LEU A 104 27.04 -68.93 -13.12
N THR A 105 25.74 -69.21 -13.16
CA THR A 105 25.04 -69.61 -14.39
C THR A 105 24.97 -68.47 -15.41
N GLU A 106 24.73 -68.76 -16.69
CA GLU A 106 24.59 -67.74 -17.74
C GLU A 106 23.51 -66.69 -17.40
N LEU A 107 22.38 -67.11 -16.85
CA LEU A 107 21.30 -66.20 -16.43
C LEU A 107 21.73 -65.27 -15.28
N GLU A 108 22.48 -65.81 -14.31
CA GLU A 108 23.02 -65.04 -13.18
C GLU A 108 24.09 -64.05 -13.64
N GLN A 109 24.97 -64.45 -14.56
CA GLN A 109 25.95 -63.57 -15.19
C GLN A 109 25.27 -62.43 -15.96
N ALA A 110 24.20 -62.72 -16.70
CA ALA A 110 23.42 -61.71 -17.43
C ALA A 110 22.83 -60.65 -16.49
N ARG A 111 22.19 -61.11 -15.40
CA ARG A 111 21.60 -60.22 -14.37
C ARG A 111 22.66 -59.37 -13.68
N LEU A 112 23.83 -59.95 -13.39
CA LEU A 112 24.92 -59.25 -12.72
C LEU A 112 25.60 -58.22 -13.62
N ALA A 113 25.83 -58.55 -14.89
CA ALA A 113 26.36 -57.63 -15.90
C ALA A 113 25.41 -56.43 -16.11
N ARG A 114 24.10 -56.66 -16.13
CA ARG A 114 23.10 -55.58 -16.17
C ARG A 114 23.19 -54.64 -14.96
N VAL A 115 23.37 -55.16 -13.74
CA VAL A 115 23.57 -54.33 -12.54
C VAL A 115 24.88 -53.56 -12.61
N ALA A 116 25.95 -54.21 -13.06
CA ALA A 116 27.26 -53.58 -13.26
C ALA A 116 27.18 -52.42 -14.25
N ALA A 117 26.45 -52.60 -15.36
CA ALA A 117 26.20 -51.57 -16.34
C ALA A 117 25.49 -50.35 -15.75
N LEU A 118 24.41 -50.57 -14.99
CA LEU A 118 23.65 -49.47 -14.36
C LEU A 118 24.49 -48.71 -13.31
N ALA A 119 25.33 -49.43 -12.56
CA ALA A 119 26.27 -48.83 -11.62
C ALA A 119 27.38 -48.04 -12.32
N ALA A 120 27.96 -48.58 -13.40
CA ALA A 120 28.94 -47.89 -14.24
C ALA A 120 28.34 -46.65 -14.90
N ALA A 121 27.12 -46.77 -15.43
CA ALA A 121 26.36 -45.67 -16.02
C ALA A 121 26.08 -44.56 -15.00
N ASP A 122 25.91 -44.89 -13.72
CA ASP A 122 25.68 -43.87 -12.68
C ASP A 122 26.96 -43.08 -12.40
N ARG A 123 28.12 -43.73 -12.51
CA ARG A 123 29.44 -43.07 -12.46
C ARG A 123 29.84 -42.39 -13.77
N TYR A 124 28.98 -42.41 -14.79
CA TYR A 124 29.26 -41.93 -16.15
C TYR A 124 30.43 -42.63 -16.85
N ASP A 125 30.79 -43.84 -16.41
CA ASP A 125 31.70 -44.70 -17.13
C ASP A 125 30.94 -45.40 -18.25
N TYR A 126 30.60 -44.59 -19.26
CA TYR A 126 29.74 -45.03 -20.35
C TYR A 126 30.33 -46.14 -21.22
N PRO A 127 31.66 -46.18 -21.50
CA PRO A 127 32.26 -47.30 -22.22
C PRO A 127 32.10 -48.61 -21.45
N THR A 128 32.35 -48.60 -20.13
CA THR A 128 32.13 -49.78 -19.29
C THR A 128 30.65 -50.15 -19.23
N ALA A 129 29.76 -49.17 -19.09
CA ALA A 129 28.33 -49.42 -19.07
C ALA A 129 27.82 -50.10 -20.36
N GLU A 130 28.27 -49.65 -21.53
CA GLU A 130 27.96 -50.31 -22.81
C GLU A 130 28.52 -51.72 -22.87
N SER A 131 29.79 -51.89 -22.53
CA SER A 131 30.44 -53.21 -22.55
C SER A 131 29.70 -54.21 -21.66
N GLU A 132 29.25 -53.77 -20.49
CA GLU A 132 28.49 -54.57 -19.53
C GLU A 132 27.04 -54.84 -20.01
N LEU A 133 26.38 -53.90 -20.71
CA LEU A 133 25.08 -54.15 -21.35
C LEU A 133 25.20 -55.15 -22.51
N ASP A 134 26.27 -55.05 -23.30
CA ASP A 134 26.56 -55.99 -24.38
C ASP A 134 26.84 -57.40 -23.82
N ALA A 135 27.58 -57.47 -22.70
CA ALA A 135 27.78 -58.73 -21.97
C ALA A 135 26.46 -59.29 -21.47
N ALA A 136 25.61 -58.48 -20.83
CA ALA A 136 24.30 -58.90 -20.35
C ALA A 136 23.42 -59.43 -21.49
N GLU A 137 23.37 -58.75 -22.63
CA GLU A 137 22.63 -59.19 -23.83
C GLU A 137 23.12 -60.54 -24.35
N ARG A 138 24.45 -60.74 -24.45
CA ARG A 138 25.03 -62.03 -24.88
C ARG A 138 24.65 -63.16 -23.92
N HIS A 139 24.77 -62.92 -22.62
CA HIS A 139 24.44 -63.92 -21.61
C HIS A 139 22.94 -64.24 -21.57
N PHE A 140 22.04 -63.26 -21.70
CA PHE A 140 20.59 -63.52 -21.81
C PHE A 140 20.22 -64.35 -23.04
N ARG A 141 20.87 -64.10 -24.19
CA ARG A 141 20.67 -64.92 -25.40
C ARG A 141 21.14 -66.37 -25.19
N ARG A 142 22.32 -66.57 -24.62
CA ARG A 142 22.85 -67.92 -24.33
C ARG A 142 22.01 -68.69 -23.31
N ALA A 143 21.44 -67.97 -22.34
CA ALA A 143 20.54 -68.55 -21.35
C ALA A 143 19.13 -68.85 -21.90
N GLY A 144 18.81 -68.45 -23.14
CA GLY A 144 17.51 -68.70 -23.76
C GLY A 144 16.38 -67.79 -23.25
N HIS A 145 16.70 -66.60 -22.74
CA HIS A 145 15.74 -65.65 -22.14
C HIS A 145 15.61 -64.34 -22.94
N PRO A 146 15.02 -64.36 -24.16
CA PRO A 146 14.89 -63.17 -25.00
C PRO A 146 13.98 -62.08 -24.41
N GLU A 147 13.07 -62.43 -23.49
CA GLU A 147 12.18 -61.49 -22.81
C GLU A 147 12.94 -60.42 -22.00
N HIS A 148 14.17 -60.72 -21.58
CA HIS A 148 15.01 -59.77 -20.85
C HIS A 148 15.77 -58.79 -21.76
N LEU A 149 15.79 -59.00 -23.08
CA LEU A 149 16.43 -58.09 -24.04
C LEU A 149 15.70 -56.74 -24.11
N GLU A 150 14.39 -56.71 -23.87
CA GLU A 150 13.64 -55.45 -23.77
C GLU A 150 14.17 -54.59 -22.62
N HIS A 151 14.55 -55.21 -21.48
CA HIS A 151 15.11 -54.49 -20.34
C HIS A 151 16.49 -53.92 -20.65
N ILE A 152 17.34 -54.65 -21.40
CA ILE A 152 18.62 -54.12 -21.88
C ILE A 152 18.41 -52.95 -22.84
N GLY A 153 17.43 -53.04 -23.74
CA GLY A 153 17.05 -51.92 -24.61
C GLY A 153 16.64 -50.68 -23.81
N ARG A 154 15.87 -50.85 -22.72
CA ARG A 154 15.51 -49.75 -21.81
C ARG A 154 16.73 -49.16 -21.10
N ASP A 155 17.65 -50.00 -20.63
CA ASP A 155 18.86 -49.53 -19.95
C ASP A 155 19.81 -48.79 -20.93
N ARG A 156 19.87 -49.20 -22.20
CA ARG A 156 20.57 -48.46 -23.26
C ARG A 156 19.93 -47.10 -23.52
N LEU A 157 18.60 -47.02 -23.62
CA LEU A 157 17.90 -45.74 -23.74
C LEU A 157 18.19 -44.84 -22.52
N LEU A 158 18.27 -45.41 -21.32
CA LEU A 158 18.67 -44.68 -20.12
C LEU A 158 20.12 -44.18 -20.21
N LEU A 159 21.01 -44.99 -20.76
CA LEU A 159 22.41 -44.62 -20.99
C LEU A 159 22.52 -43.46 -22.00
N ASP A 160 21.77 -43.53 -23.10
CA ASP A 160 21.68 -42.48 -24.11
C ASP A 160 21.12 -41.19 -23.54
N VAL A 161 20.04 -41.28 -22.74
CA VAL A 161 19.53 -40.15 -21.96
C VAL A 161 20.65 -39.59 -21.10
N ARG A 162 21.37 -40.43 -20.33
CA ARG A 162 22.48 -40.00 -19.45
C ARG A 162 23.61 -39.30 -20.20
N ARG A 163 23.94 -39.73 -21.41
CA ARG A 163 24.91 -39.11 -22.32
C ARG A 163 24.45 -37.79 -22.92
N GLY A 164 23.17 -37.46 -22.82
CA GLY A 164 22.59 -36.25 -23.42
C GLY A 164 22.15 -36.43 -24.88
N ALA A 165 22.03 -37.67 -25.37
CA ALA A 165 21.42 -37.92 -26.67
C ALA A 165 19.92 -37.62 -26.62
N ARG A 166 19.36 -37.08 -27.72
CA ARG A 166 17.90 -36.90 -27.86
C ARG A 166 17.25 -38.27 -28.07
N VAL A 167 16.31 -38.65 -27.20
CA VAL A 167 15.67 -39.98 -27.24
C VAL A 167 14.16 -39.87 -27.50
N SER A 168 13.76 -40.05 -28.77
CA SER A 168 12.36 -39.98 -29.19
C SER A 168 11.47 -41.09 -28.60
N LYS A 169 12.04 -42.28 -28.38
CA LYS A 169 11.31 -43.52 -27.99
C LYS A 169 10.74 -43.53 -26.57
N LEU A 170 11.18 -42.65 -25.68
CA LEU A 170 10.63 -42.56 -24.32
C LEU A 170 9.23 -41.89 -24.28
N ARG A 171 8.73 -41.37 -25.42
CA ARG A 171 7.49 -40.59 -25.51
C ARG A 171 6.21 -41.43 -25.41
N ASP A 172 6.24 -42.70 -25.79
CA ASP A 172 5.00 -43.45 -26.06
C ASP A 172 4.46 -44.25 -24.86
N ARG A 173 5.19 -44.31 -23.74
CA ARG A 173 4.81 -45.16 -22.59
C ARG A 173 4.57 -44.35 -21.32
N THR A 174 3.38 -44.52 -20.73
CA THR A 174 3.03 -43.91 -19.44
C THR A 174 3.85 -44.54 -18.31
N PRO A 175 4.59 -43.75 -17.50
CA PRO A 175 5.34 -44.27 -16.38
C PRO A 175 4.39 -44.82 -15.29
N ARG A 176 4.77 -45.96 -14.71
CA ARG A 176 3.98 -46.72 -13.73
C ARG A 176 4.61 -46.75 -12.34
N THR A 177 5.89 -46.37 -12.20
CA THR A 177 6.60 -46.36 -10.91
C THR A 177 7.33 -45.03 -10.70
N PRO A 178 7.53 -44.56 -9.45
CA PRO A 178 8.25 -43.31 -9.19
C PRO A 178 9.65 -43.23 -9.82
N ALA A 179 10.34 -44.37 -9.97
CA ALA A 179 11.63 -44.45 -10.67
C ALA A 179 11.50 -44.16 -12.18
N GLU A 180 10.47 -44.69 -12.85
CA GLU A 180 10.18 -44.38 -14.26
C GLU A 180 9.81 -42.90 -14.45
N PHE A 181 9.06 -42.32 -13.50
CA PHE A 181 8.75 -40.89 -13.48
C PHE A 181 10.03 -40.04 -13.42
N LEU A 182 10.98 -40.36 -12.53
CA LEU A 182 12.27 -39.68 -12.42
C LEU A 182 13.09 -39.74 -13.71
N GLN A 183 13.17 -40.93 -14.33
CA GLN A 183 13.91 -41.11 -15.58
C GLN A 183 13.31 -40.27 -16.71
N ARG A 184 11.99 -40.29 -16.84
CA ARG A 184 11.27 -39.53 -17.87
C ARG A 184 11.35 -38.03 -17.65
N ALA A 185 11.26 -37.58 -16.40
CA ALA A 185 11.45 -36.17 -16.04
C ALA A 185 12.87 -35.69 -16.37
N ALA A 186 13.89 -36.48 -16.07
CA ALA A 186 15.28 -36.15 -16.42
C ALA A 186 15.50 -36.06 -17.95
N ALA A 187 14.84 -36.92 -18.74
CA ALA A 187 14.87 -36.85 -20.20
C ALA A 187 14.19 -35.57 -20.72
N LEU A 188 12.99 -35.26 -20.23
CA LEU A 188 12.25 -34.04 -20.58
C LEU A 188 13.03 -32.78 -20.18
N ARG A 189 13.68 -32.77 -19.01
CA ARG A 189 14.54 -31.67 -18.57
C ARG A 189 15.71 -31.43 -19.53
N ARG A 190 16.34 -32.49 -20.06
CA ARG A 190 17.41 -32.35 -21.08
C ARG A 190 16.91 -31.81 -22.42
N GLU A 191 15.64 -32.09 -22.77
CA GLU A 191 14.97 -31.48 -23.93
C GLU A 191 14.51 -30.04 -23.64
N VAL A 192 14.87 -29.46 -22.48
CA VAL A 192 14.41 -28.14 -22.02
C VAL A 192 12.88 -28.10 -21.83
N ARG A 193 12.20 -29.24 -21.76
CA ARG A 193 10.73 -29.37 -21.56
C ARG A 193 10.37 -29.43 -20.07
N TYR A 194 10.78 -28.39 -19.34
CA TYR A 194 10.67 -28.35 -17.88
C TYR A 194 9.24 -28.40 -17.37
N GLU A 195 8.28 -27.85 -18.10
CA GLU A 195 6.86 -27.85 -17.71
C GLU A 195 6.27 -29.25 -17.72
N GLU A 196 6.52 -30.01 -18.79
CA GLU A 196 6.08 -31.39 -18.88
C GLU A 196 6.78 -32.25 -17.84
N ALA A 197 8.08 -32.04 -17.61
CA ALA A 197 8.80 -32.72 -16.55
C ALA A 197 8.21 -32.39 -15.17
N LEU A 198 7.87 -31.12 -14.93
CA LEU A 198 7.29 -30.66 -13.66
C LEU A 198 5.89 -31.21 -13.45
N ALA A 199 5.03 -31.18 -14.47
CA ALA A 199 3.69 -31.76 -14.44
C ALA A 199 3.77 -33.27 -14.18
N LEU A 200 4.71 -33.95 -14.84
CA LEU A 200 4.97 -35.36 -14.66
C LEU A 200 5.42 -35.68 -13.22
N MET A 201 6.39 -34.93 -12.68
CA MET A 201 6.85 -35.13 -11.31
C MET A 201 5.79 -34.77 -10.28
N THR A 202 5.00 -33.72 -10.51
CA THR A 202 3.87 -33.34 -9.64
C THR A 202 2.86 -34.48 -9.57
N ARG A 203 2.51 -35.08 -10.72
CA ARG A 203 1.67 -36.28 -10.78
C ARG A 203 2.28 -37.47 -10.03
N CYS A 204 3.60 -37.66 -10.08
CA CYS A 204 4.28 -38.69 -9.29
C CYS A 204 4.01 -38.52 -7.79
N VAL A 205 4.18 -37.29 -7.26
CA VAL A 205 4.02 -37.01 -5.82
C VAL A 205 2.57 -37.05 -5.37
N THR A 206 1.61 -36.72 -6.24
CA THR A 206 0.18 -36.74 -5.89
C THR A 206 -0.48 -38.11 -6.09
N SER A 207 0.00 -38.92 -7.03
CA SER A 207 -0.64 -40.20 -7.38
C SER A 207 -0.06 -41.40 -6.65
N TYR A 208 1.15 -41.29 -6.08
CA TYR A 208 1.85 -42.41 -5.45
C TYR A 208 2.30 -42.06 -4.03
N GLN A 209 2.17 -43.03 -3.13
CA GLN A 209 2.84 -42.97 -1.83
C GLN A 209 4.34 -43.19 -2.06
N ILE A 210 5.14 -42.13 -2.03
CA ILE A 210 6.57 -42.22 -2.29
C ILE A 210 7.28 -42.88 -1.10
N GLU A 211 7.95 -44.00 -1.40
CA GLU A 211 8.79 -44.71 -0.45
C GLU A 211 9.89 -43.81 0.13
N PRO A 212 10.29 -44.01 1.40
CA PRO A 212 11.39 -43.26 2.00
C PRO A 212 12.68 -43.24 1.15
N ALA A 213 13.04 -44.37 0.52
CA ALA A 213 14.25 -44.50 -0.30
C ALA A 213 14.25 -43.62 -1.56
N LEU A 214 13.08 -43.39 -2.18
CA LEU A 214 12.94 -42.56 -3.39
C LEU A 214 12.53 -41.12 -3.08
N ARG A 215 12.13 -40.84 -1.83
CA ARG A 215 11.60 -39.53 -1.43
C ARG A 215 12.59 -38.41 -1.68
N PHE A 216 13.87 -38.62 -1.35
CA PHE A 216 14.91 -37.62 -1.62
C PHE A 216 15.04 -37.35 -3.12
N ALA A 217 15.17 -38.38 -3.95
CA ALA A 217 15.34 -38.23 -5.40
C ALA A 217 14.15 -37.53 -6.06
N VAL A 218 12.92 -37.90 -5.67
CA VAL A 218 11.68 -37.29 -6.17
C VAL A 218 11.57 -35.83 -5.76
N LEU A 219 11.79 -35.52 -4.47
CA LEU A 219 11.75 -34.14 -3.98
C LEU A 219 12.88 -33.30 -4.59
N TYR A 220 14.06 -33.87 -4.81
CA TYR A 220 15.20 -33.20 -5.44
C TYR A 220 14.87 -32.81 -6.89
N GLU A 221 14.42 -33.78 -7.71
CA GLU A 221 14.09 -33.49 -9.11
C GLU A 221 12.93 -32.49 -9.21
N LEU A 222 11.90 -32.62 -8.35
CA LEU A 222 10.81 -31.65 -8.26
C LEU A 222 11.32 -30.25 -7.89
N THR A 223 12.22 -30.15 -6.92
CA THR A 223 12.82 -28.88 -6.50
C THR A 223 13.64 -28.26 -7.63
N VAL A 224 14.44 -29.05 -8.34
CA VAL A 224 15.20 -28.59 -9.52
C VAL A 224 14.25 -28.06 -10.60
N LEU A 225 13.20 -28.80 -10.94
CA LEU A 225 12.22 -28.39 -11.95
C LEU A 225 11.44 -27.14 -11.55
N LEU A 226 11.12 -26.97 -10.27
CA LEU A 226 10.53 -25.74 -9.75
C LEU A 226 11.50 -24.56 -9.90
N VAL A 227 12.79 -24.74 -9.63
CA VAL A 227 13.80 -23.69 -9.85
C VAL A 227 13.91 -23.33 -11.34
N MET A 228 13.99 -24.34 -12.22
CA MET A 228 14.10 -24.14 -13.68
C MET A 228 12.85 -23.48 -14.29
N THR A 229 11.68 -23.71 -13.71
CA THR A 229 10.42 -23.03 -14.08
C THR A 229 10.16 -21.74 -13.30
N ARG A 230 11.20 -21.20 -12.63
CA ARG A 230 11.19 -19.93 -11.88
C ARG A 230 10.13 -19.86 -10.77
N GLN A 231 9.93 -20.99 -10.09
CA GLN A 231 9.06 -21.15 -8.92
C GLN A 231 9.88 -21.30 -7.63
N ALA A 232 10.84 -20.40 -7.42
CA ALA A 232 11.78 -20.49 -6.31
C ALA A 232 11.08 -20.45 -4.93
N GLY A 233 9.98 -19.70 -4.78
CA GLY A 233 9.17 -19.70 -3.55
C GLY A 233 8.61 -21.08 -3.20
N THR A 234 8.06 -21.80 -4.19
CA THR A 234 7.60 -23.18 -4.01
C THR A 234 8.76 -24.13 -3.77
N ALA A 235 9.88 -23.98 -4.47
CA ALA A 235 11.09 -24.76 -4.23
C ALA A 235 11.61 -24.58 -2.79
N ARG A 236 11.62 -23.34 -2.26
CA ARG A 236 12.00 -23.04 -0.86
C ARG A 236 11.08 -23.72 0.14
N ARG A 237 9.77 -23.79 -0.13
CA ARG A 237 8.81 -24.51 0.72
C ARG A 237 9.01 -26.03 0.73
N LEU A 238 9.56 -26.60 -0.35
CA LEU A 238 9.93 -28.02 -0.39
C LEU A 238 11.26 -28.32 0.31
N PHE A 239 12.11 -27.31 0.55
CA PHE A 239 13.44 -27.52 1.09
C PHE A 239 13.46 -28.19 2.48
N PRO A 240 12.57 -27.84 3.44
CA PRO A 240 12.47 -28.56 4.71
C PRO A 240 12.09 -30.04 4.53
N LEU A 241 11.22 -30.36 3.57
CA LEU A 241 10.83 -31.74 3.26
C LEU A 241 11.99 -32.49 2.60
N LEU A 242 12.75 -31.84 1.73
CA LEU A 242 13.95 -32.40 1.11
C LEU A 242 15.02 -32.70 2.17
N ALA A 243 15.23 -31.78 3.12
CA ALA A 243 16.14 -31.96 4.24
C ALA A 243 15.68 -33.11 5.15
N ALA A 244 14.39 -33.17 5.50
CA ALA A 244 13.84 -34.27 6.29
C ALA A 244 13.94 -35.62 5.56
N ALA A 245 13.76 -35.65 4.24
CA ALA A 245 13.86 -36.86 3.43
C ALA A 245 15.31 -37.36 3.24
N ALA A 246 16.29 -36.47 3.32
CA ALA A 246 17.70 -36.85 3.35
C ALA A 246 18.03 -37.61 4.66
N GLY A 247 17.46 -37.21 5.80
CA GLY A 247 17.79 -37.76 7.12
C GLY A 247 19.09 -37.15 7.71
N PRO A 248 19.31 -37.24 9.03
CA PRO A 248 20.46 -36.61 9.70
C PRO A 248 21.80 -37.13 9.18
N GLU A 249 21.88 -38.41 8.81
CA GLU A 249 23.07 -39.03 8.24
C GLU A 249 23.40 -38.49 6.85
N VAL A 250 22.43 -38.24 5.96
CA VAL A 250 22.69 -37.63 4.63
C VAL A 250 22.93 -36.13 4.75
N ILE A 251 22.36 -35.44 5.74
CA ILE A 251 22.73 -34.05 6.05
C ILE A 251 24.19 -33.99 6.56
N SER A 252 24.66 -34.98 7.32
CA SER A 252 26.08 -35.12 7.69
C SER A 252 26.99 -35.66 6.57
N GLN A 253 26.45 -36.43 5.61
CA GLN A 253 27.15 -36.90 4.40
C GLN A 253 27.04 -35.92 3.21
N LEU A 254 26.33 -34.81 3.38
CA LEU A 254 26.34 -33.64 2.53
C LEU A 254 27.18 -32.56 3.24
N PRO A 255 28.52 -32.47 3.16
CA PRO A 255 29.56 -33.33 2.58
C PRO A 255 30.69 -33.69 3.59
N ASP A 256 31.14 -34.94 3.67
CA ASP A 256 32.58 -35.26 3.84
C ASP A 256 32.83 -36.77 3.63
N ALA A 257 33.42 -37.13 2.48
CA ALA A 257 34.17 -38.36 2.26
C ALA A 257 34.72 -38.30 0.83
N THR A 258 35.96 -37.82 0.73
CA THR A 258 36.86 -38.02 -0.40
C THR A 258 36.72 -39.44 -0.96
N HIS A 259 36.19 -39.57 -2.18
CA HIS A 259 36.71 -40.38 -3.29
C HIS A 259 35.82 -40.11 -4.51
N THR A 260 36.32 -39.27 -5.44
CA THR A 260 35.72 -38.85 -6.73
C THR A 260 34.53 -37.86 -6.65
N LEU A 261 34.80 -36.63 -6.22
CA LEU A 261 33.89 -35.50 -6.49
C LEU A 261 33.87 -35.21 -7.99
N ARG A 262 32.75 -35.54 -8.65
CA ARG A 262 32.43 -35.18 -10.05
C ARG A 262 32.73 -33.68 -10.30
N PRO A 263 33.25 -33.28 -11.48
CA PRO A 263 33.59 -31.89 -11.77
C PRO A 263 32.43 -30.90 -11.50
N GLU A 264 31.22 -31.21 -11.92
CA GLU A 264 30.05 -30.32 -11.75
C GLU A 264 29.59 -30.19 -10.27
N ARG A 265 29.65 -31.29 -9.51
CA ARG A 265 29.31 -31.27 -8.07
C ARG A 265 30.38 -30.56 -7.26
N ARG A 266 31.65 -30.75 -7.63
CA ARG A 266 32.81 -30.02 -7.10
C ARG A 266 32.63 -28.52 -7.32
N LEU A 267 32.34 -28.11 -8.56
CA LEU A 267 32.08 -26.70 -8.90
C LEU A 267 30.87 -26.14 -8.14
N THR A 268 29.76 -26.89 -8.03
CA THR A 268 28.61 -26.47 -7.22
C THR A 268 28.96 -26.31 -5.73
N HIS A 269 29.84 -27.14 -5.20
CA HIS A 269 30.35 -26.99 -3.83
C HIS A 269 31.24 -25.75 -3.69
N VAL A 270 32.15 -25.53 -4.63
CA VAL A 270 32.99 -24.31 -4.69
C VAL A 270 32.11 -23.06 -4.70
N ARG A 271 31.05 -23.01 -5.52
CA ARG A 271 30.10 -21.89 -5.54
C ARG A 271 29.39 -21.67 -4.20
N ARG A 272 29.08 -22.74 -3.46
CA ARG A 272 28.53 -22.64 -2.09
C ARG A 272 29.56 -22.09 -1.10
N LEU A 273 30.83 -22.48 -1.21
CA LEU A 273 31.92 -21.92 -0.41
C LEU A 273 32.10 -20.43 -0.70
N ILE A 274 32.06 -20.02 -1.99
CA ILE A 274 32.09 -18.61 -2.40
C ILE A 274 30.91 -17.85 -1.75
N ALA A 275 29.69 -18.40 -1.81
CA ALA A 275 28.51 -17.77 -1.22
C ALA A 275 28.56 -17.65 0.31
N ARG A 276 29.42 -18.43 0.98
CA ARG A 276 29.69 -18.38 2.44
C ARG A 276 30.93 -17.57 2.79
N ASP A 277 31.57 -16.94 1.80
CA ASP A 277 32.82 -16.21 1.94
C ASP A 277 34.03 -17.07 2.39
N GLU A 278 33.98 -18.38 2.14
CA GLU A 278 35.08 -19.33 2.42
C GLU A 278 36.07 -19.41 1.22
N LEU A 279 36.60 -18.26 0.80
CA LEU A 279 37.28 -18.10 -0.49
C LEU A 279 38.56 -18.94 -0.64
N LEU A 280 39.36 -19.09 0.42
CA LEU A 280 40.59 -19.90 0.39
C LEU A 280 40.29 -21.38 0.15
N LYS A 281 39.23 -21.91 0.79
CA LYS A 281 38.80 -23.29 0.57
C LYS A 281 38.22 -23.46 -0.83
N ALA A 282 37.45 -22.48 -1.30
CA ALA A 282 36.92 -22.46 -2.65
C ALA A 282 38.03 -22.52 -3.70
N GLU A 283 39.11 -21.74 -3.53
CA GLU A 283 40.28 -21.71 -4.42
C GLU A 283 41.04 -23.04 -4.42
N GLY A 284 41.38 -23.58 -3.23
CA GLY A 284 42.01 -24.90 -3.13
C GLY A 284 41.17 -26.03 -3.71
N MET A 285 39.84 -25.89 -3.65
CA MET A 285 38.90 -26.85 -4.24
C MET A 285 38.56 -26.61 -5.70
N LEU A 286 38.87 -25.49 -6.34
CA LEU A 286 38.49 -25.26 -7.74
C LEU A 286 39.31 -26.14 -8.69
N GLY A 287 40.63 -26.18 -8.50
CA GLY A 287 41.58 -26.90 -9.37
C GLY A 287 41.59 -26.39 -10.81
N GLU A 288 42.32 -27.06 -11.70
CA GLU A 288 42.37 -26.75 -13.13
C GLU A 288 41.12 -27.26 -13.88
N GLY A 289 40.68 -26.52 -14.89
CA GLY A 289 39.56 -26.90 -15.75
C GLY A 289 39.36 -25.93 -16.90
N ASN A 290 38.58 -26.34 -17.90
CA ASN A 290 38.31 -25.55 -19.12
C ASN A 290 36.84 -25.65 -19.58
N SER A 291 35.94 -26.12 -18.71
CA SER A 291 34.52 -26.17 -19.06
C SER A 291 33.87 -24.80 -18.83
N PRO A 292 32.77 -24.47 -19.53
CA PRO A 292 32.07 -23.20 -19.29
C PRO A 292 31.61 -23.02 -17.84
N LEU A 293 31.19 -24.10 -17.18
CA LEU A 293 30.82 -24.08 -15.76
C LEU A 293 32.03 -23.86 -14.85
N TRP A 294 33.21 -24.39 -15.23
CA TRP A 294 34.46 -24.10 -14.53
C TRP A 294 34.81 -22.63 -14.65
N HIS A 295 34.76 -22.06 -15.86
CA HIS A 295 35.00 -20.63 -16.09
C HIS A 295 34.02 -19.74 -15.33
N LEU A 296 32.72 -20.08 -15.33
CA LEU A 296 31.73 -19.37 -14.53
C LEU A 296 32.09 -19.38 -13.04
N THR A 297 32.51 -20.52 -12.51
CA THR A 297 32.87 -20.68 -11.09
C THR A 297 34.19 -19.97 -10.76
N ALA A 298 35.18 -20.05 -11.64
CA ALA A 298 36.45 -19.34 -11.52
C ALA A 298 36.24 -17.82 -11.55
N ALA A 299 35.34 -17.35 -12.41
CA ALA A 299 34.94 -15.94 -12.49
C ALA A 299 34.24 -15.46 -11.20
N GLU A 300 33.31 -16.26 -10.64
CA GLU A 300 32.65 -15.94 -9.37
C GLU A 300 33.65 -15.87 -8.21
N LEU A 301 34.65 -16.77 -8.18
CA LEU A 301 35.73 -16.73 -7.18
C LEU A 301 36.60 -15.49 -7.33
N ALA A 302 37.05 -15.20 -8.55
CA ALA A 302 37.85 -14.01 -8.86
C ALA A 302 37.08 -12.72 -8.50
N TYR A 303 35.78 -12.65 -8.81
CA TYR A 303 34.91 -11.54 -8.45
C TYR A 303 34.81 -11.36 -6.94
N ALA A 304 34.59 -12.44 -6.18
CA ALA A 304 34.51 -12.40 -4.72
C ALA A 304 35.83 -11.93 -4.07
N GLN A 305 36.97 -12.24 -4.69
CA GLN A 305 38.30 -11.77 -4.26
C GLN A 305 38.62 -10.33 -4.73
N GLY A 306 37.72 -9.67 -5.44
CA GLY A 306 37.93 -8.32 -5.97
C GLY A 306 38.80 -8.25 -7.23
N ARG A 307 39.14 -9.39 -7.85
CA ARG A 307 39.91 -9.49 -9.10
C ARG A 307 39.00 -9.29 -10.33
N LEU A 308 38.44 -8.08 -10.48
CA LEU A 308 37.36 -7.81 -11.44
C LEU A 308 37.76 -8.05 -12.91
N GLU A 309 38.99 -7.72 -13.32
CA GLU A 309 39.46 -7.95 -14.69
C GLU A 309 39.52 -9.45 -15.03
N GLN A 310 40.09 -10.26 -14.12
CA GLN A 310 40.14 -11.71 -14.27
C GLN A 310 38.74 -12.34 -14.25
N ALA A 311 37.86 -11.83 -13.39
CA ALA A 311 36.46 -12.25 -13.37
C ALA A 311 35.76 -11.98 -14.71
N ALA A 312 35.95 -10.78 -15.28
CA ALA A 312 35.36 -10.41 -16.56
C ALA A 312 35.84 -11.33 -17.71
N GLN A 313 37.14 -11.63 -17.78
CA GLN A 313 37.71 -12.55 -18.78
C GLN A 313 37.07 -13.95 -18.69
N HIS A 314 36.97 -14.52 -17.48
CA HIS A 314 36.37 -15.84 -17.31
C HIS A 314 34.85 -15.84 -17.56
N PHE A 315 34.12 -14.78 -17.17
CA PHE A 315 32.69 -14.66 -17.50
C PHE A 315 32.45 -14.54 -19.01
N GLU A 316 33.32 -13.86 -19.74
CA GLU A 316 33.25 -13.75 -21.21
C GLU A 316 33.49 -15.11 -21.89
N ILE A 317 34.43 -15.92 -21.39
CA ILE A 317 34.61 -17.29 -21.89
C ILE A 317 33.36 -18.13 -21.59
N ALA A 318 32.80 -18.01 -20.38
CA ALA A 318 31.59 -18.72 -19.97
C ALA A 318 30.35 -18.29 -20.77
N SER A 319 30.23 -17.02 -21.18
CA SER A 319 29.09 -16.54 -21.97
C SER A 319 29.07 -17.10 -23.39
N ARG A 320 30.22 -17.50 -23.94
CA ARG A 320 30.32 -18.16 -25.26
C ARG A 320 29.93 -19.64 -25.23
N ALA A 321 29.38 -20.13 -24.11
CA ALA A 321 28.87 -21.48 -24.01
C ALA A 321 27.71 -21.73 -24.99
N GLY A 322 27.59 -22.97 -25.50
CA GLY A 322 26.41 -23.41 -26.26
C GLY A 322 25.17 -23.67 -25.39
N HIS A 323 25.10 -23.11 -24.17
CA HIS A 323 24.01 -23.36 -23.21
C HIS A 323 23.39 -22.04 -22.76
N ALA A 324 22.22 -21.70 -23.32
CA ALA A 324 21.57 -20.39 -23.17
C ALA A 324 21.41 -19.93 -21.71
N GLU A 325 21.01 -20.80 -20.78
CA GLU A 325 20.87 -20.43 -19.35
C GLU A 325 22.21 -20.06 -18.70
N LEU A 326 23.28 -20.78 -19.04
CA LEU A 326 24.62 -20.51 -18.52
C LEU A 326 25.15 -19.22 -19.13
N THR A 327 24.91 -19.01 -20.43
CA THR A 327 25.25 -17.77 -21.12
C THR A 327 24.53 -16.57 -20.53
N ALA A 328 23.21 -16.66 -20.31
CA ALA A 328 22.43 -15.58 -19.69
C ALA A 328 22.96 -15.25 -18.29
N LEU A 329 23.27 -16.26 -17.46
CA LEU A 329 23.85 -16.06 -16.14
C LEU A 329 25.25 -15.43 -16.21
N ALA A 330 26.12 -15.92 -17.10
CA ALA A 330 27.46 -15.40 -17.28
C ALA A 330 27.44 -13.94 -17.75
N LEU A 331 26.58 -13.59 -18.72
CA LEU A 331 26.39 -12.21 -19.17
C LEU A 331 25.87 -11.31 -18.04
N ARG A 332 24.93 -11.79 -17.21
CA ARG A 332 24.46 -11.02 -16.06
C ARG A 332 25.58 -10.73 -15.07
N LYS A 333 26.39 -11.73 -14.75
CA LYS A 333 27.55 -11.61 -13.86
C LYS A 333 28.68 -10.76 -14.46
N LEU A 334 28.85 -10.80 -15.77
CA LEU A 334 29.75 -9.92 -16.50
C LEU A 334 29.28 -8.47 -16.38
N GLY A 335 27.98 -8.21 -16.55
CA GLY A 335 27.39 -6.90 -16.31
C GLY A 335 27.58 -6.43 -14.87
N ASP A 336 27.37 -7.31 -13.87
CA ASP A 336 27.68 -7.02 -12.46
C ASP A 336 29.15 -6.61 -12.26
N THR A 337 30.08 -7.33 -12.91
CA THR A 337 31.52 -7.08 -12.84
C THR A 337 31.90 -5.72 -13.43
N PHE A 338 31.39 -5.39 -14.61
CA PHE A 338 31.62 -4.07 -15.22
C PHE A 338 31.00 -2.92 -14.44
N ALA A 339 29.82 -3.14 -13.84
CA ALA A 339 29.18 -2.12 -13.00
C ALA A 339 30.01 -1.82 -11.75
N ASP A 340 30.56 -2.86 -11.11
CA ASP A 340 31.45 -2.72 -9.95
C ASP A 340 32.81 -2.10 -10.32
N ALA A 341 33.27 -2.30 -11.56
CA ALA A 341 34.43 -1.59 -12.13
C ALA A 341 34.12 -0.14 -12.56
N GLY A 342 32.86 0.30 -12.52
CA GLY A 342 32.45 1.67 -12.86
C GLY A 342 32.07 1.90 -14.34
N HIS A 343 32.00 0.83 -15.15
CA HIS A 343 31.63 0.89 -16.57
C HIS A 343 30.13 0.63 -16.78
N GLU A 344 29.30 1.61 -16.39
CA GLU A 344 27.83 1.48 -16.37
C GLU A 344 27.20 1.13 -17.74
N ASP A 345 27.64 1.77 -18.82
CA ASP A 345 27.08 1.52 -20.16
C ASP A 345 27.41 0.12 -20.68
N ILE A 346 28.61 -0.37 -20.38
CA ILE A 346 29.03 -1.74 -20.72
C ILE A 346 28.20 -2.74 -19.91
N ALA A 347 28.02 -2.49 -18.61
CA ALA A 347 27.19 -3.32 -17.75
C ALA A 347 25.74 -3.41 -18.25
N ALA A 348 25.14 -2.27 -18.62
CA ALA A 348 23.78 -2.21 -19.14
C ALA A 348 23.59 -3.03 -20.42
N ARG A 349 24.58 -3.03 -21.33
CA ARG A 349 24.54 -3.85 -22.55
C ARG A 349 24.51 -5.34 -22.23
N HIS A 350 25.35 -5.81 -21.30
CA HIS A 350 25.37 -7.22 -20.92
C HIS A 350 24.12 -7.66 -20.15
N TRP A 351 23.56 -6.80 -19.30
CA TRP A 351 22.26 -7.09 -18.65
C TRP A 351 21.13 -7.14 -19.68
N ALA A 352 21.12 -6.26 -20.68
CA ALA A 352 20.13 -6.28 -21.75
C ALA A 352 20.25 -7.55 -22.61
N GLU A 353 21.46 -7.96 -22.96
CA GLU A 353 21.72 -9.19 -23.69
C GLU A 353 21.32 -10.44 -22.90
N SER A 354 21.64 -10.48 -21.60
CA SER A 354 21.18 -11.51 -20.67
C SER A 354 19.67 -11.60 -20.61
N HIS A 355 18.97 -10.44 -20.51
CA HIS A 355 17.52 -10.39 -20.46
C HIS A 355 16.90 -10.89 -21.77
N ARG A 356 17.40 -10.47 -22.94
CA ARG A 356 16.94 -10.94 -24.25
C ARG A 356 17.06 -12.45 -24.40
N LEU A 357 18.16 -13.06 -23.94
CA LEU A 357 18.29 -14.52 -23.96
C LEU A 357 17.29 -15.22 -23.04
N GLU A 358 16.92 -14.61 -21.90
CA GLU A 358 15.88 -15.13 -21.02
C GLU A 358 14.48 -14.96 -21.64
N GLU A 359 14.23 -13.89 -22.39
CA GLU A 359 13.02 -13.70 -23.20
C GLU A 359 12.92 -14.78 -24.28
N ASP A 360 14.00 -15.01 -25.03
CA ASP A 360 14.07 -16.09 -26.02
C ASP A 360 13.76 -17.44 -25.35
N LEU A 361 14.37 -17.74 -24.19
CA LEU A 361 14.10 -18.98 -23.44
C LEU A 361 12.65 -19.10 -22.94
N ALA A 362 12.00 -17.97 -22.63
CA ALA A 362 10.60 -17.93 -22.23
C ALA A 362 9.66 -18.08 -23.44
N ASP A 363 10.07 -17.65 -24.63
CA ASP A 363 9.30 -17.78 -25.88
C ASP A 363 9.21 -19.22 -26.39
N HIS A 364 10.15 -20.08 -26.00
CA HIS A 364 10.10 -21.52 -26.27
C HIS A 364 9.08 -22.27 -25.37
N ARG A 365 8.25 -21.57 -24.59
CA ARG A 365 7.26 -22.14 -23.67
C ARG A 365 5.85 -22.06 -24.24
N ASP A 366 5.13 -23.17 -24.16
CA ASP A 366 3.75 -23.27 -24.66
C ASP A 366 2.73 -22.59 -23.73
N SER A 367 3.03 -22.44 -22.42
CA SER A 367 2.11 -21.85 -21.45
C SER A 367 2.34 -20.33 -21.26
N PRO A 368 1.35 -19.46 -21.59
CA PRO A 368 1.45 -18.02 -21.34
C PRO A 368 1.72 -17.68 -19.87
N SER A 369 1.16 -18.46 -18.94
CA SER A 369 1.33 -18.25 -17.50
C SER A 369 2.76 -18.51 -17.02
N VAL A 370 3.45 -19.49 -17.61
CA VAL A 370 4.84 -19.82 -17.29
C VAL A 370 5.77 -18.84 -17.96
N LYS A 371 5.54 -18.49 -19.24
CA LYS A 371 6.26 -17.42 -19.93
C LYS A 371 6.23 -16.13 -19.10
N LEU A 372 5.04 -15.65 -18.70
CA LEU A 372 4.91 -14.45 -17.86
C LEU A 372 5.64 -14.57 -16.52
N ARG A 373 5.66 -15.77 -15.91
CA ARG A 373 6.38 -16.01 -14.65
C ARG A 373 7.90 -15.99 -14.86
N MET A 374 8.39 -16.58 -15.94
CA MET A 374 9.80 -16.58 -16.30
C MET A 374 10.30 -15.17 -16.56
N LEU A 375 9.56 -14.40 -17.36
CA LEU A 375 9.88 -13.00 -17.66
C LEU A 375 9.92 -12.13 -16.39
N ARG A 376 8.93 -12.28 -15.49
CA ARG A 376 8.92 -11.56 -14.21
C ARG A 376 10.05 -11.95 -13.26
N ALA A 377 10.56 -13.17 -13.38
CA ALA A 377 11.66 -13.66 -12.55
C ALA A 377 13.03 -13.39 -13.18
N ALA A 378 13.10 -12.93 -14.43
CA ALA A 378 14.33 -12.62 -15.13
C ALA A 378 14.70 -11.14 -14.90
N PRO A 379 15.77 -10.85 -14.15
CA PRO A 379 16.23 -9.49 -13.94
C PRO A 379 16.47 -8.76 -15.26
N ASP A 380 15.94 -7.55 -15.38
CA ASP A 380 16.20 -6.66 -16.51
C ASP A 380 17.41 -5.73 -16.25
N VAL A 381 17.63 -4.78 -17.16
CA VAL A 381 18.69 -3.76 -17.02
C VAL A 381 18.47 -2.88 -15.79
N ARG A 382 17.21 -2.59 -15.44
CA ARG A 382 16.84 -1.72 -14.32
C ARG A 382 17.16 -2.42 -13.00
N ASP A 383 16.82 -3.69 -12.89
CA ASP A 383 17.20 -4.55 -11.77
C ASP A 383 18.71 -4.62 -11.60
N GLY A 384 19.45 -4.80 -12.71
CA GLY A 384 20.91 -4.80 -12.72
C GLY A 384 21.50 -3.51 -12.14
N ARG A 385 21.02 -2.34 -12.59
CA ARG A 385 21.44 -1.03 -12.08
C ARG A 385 21.16 -0.88 -10.59
N VAL A 386 19.96 -1.24 -10.13
CA VAL A 386 19.58 -1.14 -8.71
C VAL A 386 20.41 -2.08 -7.86
N CYS A 387 20.62 -3.33 -8.29
CA CYS A 387 21.46 -4.30 -7.60
C CYS A 387 22.91 -3.82 -7.48
N ALA A 388 23.49 -3.33 -8.57
CA ALA A 388 24.86 -2.81 -8.59
C ALA A 388 25.00 -1.59 -7.66
N ALA A 389 24.08 -0.64 -7.74
CA ALA A 389 24.08 0.52 -6.86
C ALA A 389 23.89 0.13 -5.38
N ALA A 390 23.06 -0.88 -5.10
CA ALA A 390 22.86 -1.40 -3.74
C ALA A 390 24.10 -2.12 -3.20
N ARG A 391 24.81 -2.91 -4.02
CA ARG A 391 26.11 -3.50 -3.63
C ARG A 391 27.14 -2.42 -3.32
N ARG A 392 27.23 -1.39 -4.18
CA ARG A 392 28.11 -0.24 -3.95
C ARG A 392 27.73 0.53 -2.69
N ALA A 393 26.45 0.71 -2.40
CA ALA A 393 25.98 1.33 -1.16
C ALA A 393 26.37 0.54 0.09
N ARG A 394 26.36 -0.80 0.03
CA ARG A 394 26.86 -1.65 1.13
C ARG A 394 28.37 -1.50 1.34
N ARG A 395 29.15 -1.45 0.25
CA ARG A 395 30.62 -1.33 0.27
C ARG A 395 31.10 0.06 0.68
N ASP A 396 30.59 1.11 0.03
CA ASP A 396 31.07 2.49 0.17
C ASP A 396 30.25 3.28 1.24
N GLY A 397 29.23 2.65 1.82
CA GLY A 397 28.37 3.20 2.87
C GLY A 397 27.51 4.39 2.41
N ARG A 398 27.24 5.32 3.34
CA ARG A 398 26.31 6.45 3.12
C ARG A 398 26.65 7.32 1.91
N LYS A 399 27.92 7.37 1.52
CA LYS A 399 28.42 8.15 0.39
C LYS A 399 27.83 7.69 -0.95
N ALA A 400 27.50 6.40 -1.09
CA ALA A 400 26.98 5.82 -2.32
C ALA A 400 25.45 5.74 -2.40
N LEU A 401 24.73 6.05 -1.31
CA LEU A 401 23.27 6.00 -1.27
C LEU A 401 22.59 6.92 -2.29
N ALA A 402 23.19 8.06 -2.62
CA ALA A 402 22.67 8.93 -3.67
C ALA A 402 22.67 8.25 -5.05
N GLY A 403 23.69 7.44 -5.35
CA GLY A 403 23.73 6.64 -6.57
C GLY A 403 22.61 5.60 -6.60
N LEU A 404 22.33 4.94 -5.47
CA LEU A 404 21.20 4.02 -5.35
C LEU A 404 19.84 4.73 -5.57
N VAL A 405 19.65 5.93 -5.03
CA VAL A 405 18.43 6.73 -5.30
C VAL A 405 18.27 6.97 -6.80
N VAL A 406 19.35 7.34 -7.49
CA VAL A 406 19.33 7.57 -8.95
C VAL A 406 19.05 6.28 -9.72
N ALA A 407 19.63 5.15 -9.33
CA ALA A 407 19.35 3.85 -9.95
C ALA A 407 17.88 3.45 -9.78
N VAL A 408 17.30 3.62 -8.59
CA VAL A 408 15.88 3.36 -8.32
C VAL A 408 14.99 4.32 -9.11
N GLU A 409 15.35 5.59 -9.21
CA GLU A 409 14.63 6.58 -10.04
C GLU A 409 14.67 6.22 -11.53
N ALA A 410 15.84 5.82 -12.04
CA ALA A 410 16.03 5.40 -13.43
C ALA A 410 15.22 4.12 -13.74
N ALA A 411 15.09 3.21 -12.78
CA ALA A 411 14.26 2.02 -12.90
C ALA A 411 12.76 2.34 -13.05
N ARG A 412 12.31 3.52 -12.60
CA ARG A 412 10.92 3.99 -12.75
C ARG A 412 10.66 4.70 -14.07
N ALA A 413 11.69 5.05 -14.83
CA ALA A 413 11.54 5.67 -16.15
C ALA A 413 11.19 4.61 -17.21
N GLY A 414 9.96 4.08 -17.15
CA GLY A 414 9.33 3.58 -18.37
C GLY A 414 9.04 4.76 -19.31
N PRO A 415 9.06 4.57 -20.63
CA PRO A 415 8.56 5.57 -21.57
C PRO A 415 7.04 5.69 -21.36
N GLY A 416 6.64 6.49 -20.37
CA GLY A 416 5.26 6.93 -20.28
C GLY A 416 4.94 7.74 -21.54
N PRO A 417 3.75 7.60 -22.13
CA PRO A 417 3.40 8.22 -23.42
C PRO A 417 3.45 9.77 -23.42
N THR A 418 3.58 10.40 -22.25
CA THR A 418 3.44 11.85 -22.06
C THR A 418 4.64 12.53 -21.40
N GLU A 419 5.72 11.82 -21.04
CA GLU A 419 6.91 12.49 -20.50
C GLU A 419 7.85 12.96 -21.63
N PRO A 420 8.21 14.26 -21.66
CA PRO A 420 9.06 14.81 -22.71
C PRO A 420 10.50 14.31 -22.57
N GLY A 421 10.85 13.31 -23.37
CA GLY A 421 12.22 12.84 -23.57
C GLY A 421 12.83 12.02 -22.41
N PRO A 422 13.99 11.38 -22.67
CA PRO A 422 14.73 10.67 -21.63
C PRO A 422 15.14 11.64 -20.52
N ARG A 423 14.76 11.33 -19.28
CA ARG A 423 15.16 12.13 -18.11
C ARG A 423 16.69 12.16 -18.02
N GLU A 424 17.26 13.35 -17.94
CA GLU A 424 18.70 13.55 -17.69
C GLU A 424 19.04 13.18 -16.24
N LEU A 425 19.18 11.88 -15.98
CA LEU A 425 19.69 11.36 -14.71
C LEU A 425 21.20 11.15 -14.82
N PRO A 426 22.00 11.50 -13.79
CA PRO A 426 23.40 11.14 -13.77
C PRO A 426 23.57 9.61 -13.70
N GLY A 427 24.72 9.09 -14.10
CA GLY A 427 25.05 7.68 -13.85
C GLY A 427 25.07 7.38 -12.35
N PHE A 428 24.62 6.19 -11.93
CA PHE A 428 24.61 5.83 -10.50
C PHE A 428 26.04 5.68 -9.95
N ALA A 429 27.02 5.49 -10.84
CA ALA A 429 28.43 5.43 -10.48
C ALA A 429 29.06 6.82 -10.22
N ASP A 430 28.50 7.91 -10.79
CA ASP A 430 28.94 9.28 -10.51
C ASP A 430 28.26 9.81 -9.23
N LEU A 431 28.87 9.46 -8.10
CA LEU A 431 28.37 9.83 -6.79
C LEU A 431 28.30 11.35 -6.56
N ARG A 432 29.14 12.14 -7.26
CA ARG A 432 29.13 13.61 -7.13
C ARG A 432 27.93 14.20 -7.86
N ALA A 433 27.70 13.78 -9.11
CA ALA A 433 26.52 14.22 -9.86
C ALA A 433 25.22 13.72 -9.22
N ALA A 434 25.16 12.46 -8.77
CA ALA A 434 24.01 11.90 -8.06
C ALA A 434 23.64 12.70 -6.80
N ARG A 435 24.63 13.10 -5.98
CA ARG A 435 24.37 13.95 -4.80
C ARG A 435 23.88 15.35 -5.16
N ARG A 436 24.45 15.97 -6.19
CA ARG A 436 24.02 17.31 -6.66
C ARG A 436 22.58 17.27 -7.15
N TRP A 437 22.25 16.28 -7.99
CA TRP A 437 20.90 16.04 -8.46
C TRP A 437 19.94 15.82 -7.30
N LEU A 438 20.26 14.91 -6.38
CA LEU A 438 19.40 14.58 -5.24
C LEU A 438 19.17 15.77 -4.30
N ALA A 439 20.23 16.52 -3.99
CA ALA A 439 20.13 17.73 -3.19
C ALA A 439 19.25 18.77 -3.88
N GLY A 440 19.37 18.92 -5.20
CA GLY A 440 18.48 19.74 -6.02
C GLY A 440 17.03 19.30 -5.86
N THR A 441 16.72 18.02 -6.10
CA THR A 441 15.34 17.51 -6.09
C THR A 441 14.69 17.59 -4.71
N THR A 442 15.45 17.34 -3.65
CA THR A 442 14.93 17.20 -2.27
C THR A 442 15.04 18.45 -1.40
N ARG A 443 15.71 19.53 -1.84
CA ARG A 443 15.93 20.74 -1.00
C ARG A 443 14.65 21.37 -0.44
N HIS A 444 13.51 21.14 -1.10
CA HIS A 444 12.20 21.69 -0.75
C HIS A 444 11.31 20.74 0.05
N LEU A 445 11.79 19.52 0.35
CA LEU A 445 11.03 18.61 1.21
C LEU A 445 10.85 19.21 2.61
N PRO A 446 9.62 19.22 3.16
CA PRO A 446 9.35 19.50 4.56
C PRO A 446 10.19 18.63 5.50
N LYS A 447 10.48 19.14 6.71
CA LYS A 447 11.30 18.41 7.69
C LYS A 447 10.61 17.16 8.23
N ASP A 448 9.28 17.12 8.22
CA ASP A 448 8.43 16.01 8.66
C ASP A 448 8.04 15.06 7.50
N GLN A 449 8.57 15.29 6.29
CA GLN A 449 8.28 14.50 5.10
C GLN A 449 9.51 13.71 4.64
N VAL A 450 9.25 12.45 4.27
CA VAL A 450 10.24 11.53 3.69
C VAL A 450 9.69 10.97 2.39
N VAL A 451 10.56 10.80 1.40
CA VAL A 451 10.21 10.03 0.19
C VAL A 451 10.60 8.58 0.41
N TRP A 452 9.65 7.67 0.32
CA TRP A 452 9.87 6.23 0.35
C TRP A 452 9.83 5.68 -1.07
N MET A 453 11.01 5.42 -1.61
CA MET A 453 11.15 4.79 -2.92
C MET A 453 11.27 3.28 -2.74
N MET A 454 10.58 2.53 -3.58
CA MET A 454 10.67 1.07 -3.61
C MET A 454 11.11 0.62 -4.99
N HIS A 455 11.89 -0.45 -5.09
CA HIS A 455 12.16 -1.18 -6.32
C HIS A 455 12.26 -2.67 -6.02
N ALA A 456 11.45 -3.48 -6.69
CA ALA A 456 11.50 -4.92 -6.53
C ALA A 456 12.35 -5.53 -7.63
N THR A 457 13.38 -6.25 -7.22
CA THR A 457 14.11 -7.21 -8.05
C THR A 457 13.54 -8.60 -7.81
N PRO A 458 13.92 -9.63 -8.59
CA PRO A 458 13.30 -10.96 -8.47
C PRO A 458 13.36 -11.60 -7.07
N ASP A 459 14.41 -11.33 -6.29
CA ASP A 459 14.64 -11.92 -4.97
C ASP A 459 14.74 -10.91 -3.81
N GLN A 460 14.72 -9.60 -4.12
CA GLN A 460 14.89 -8.54 -3.11
C GLN A 460 14.01 -7.34 -3.41
N LEU A 461 13.43 -6.76 -2.36
CA LEU A 461 12.80 -5.45 -2.40
C LEU A 461 13.73 -4.42 -1.76
N HIS A 462 14.10 -3.40 -2.54
CA HIS A 462 14.93 -2.30 -2.08
C HIS A 462 14.05 -1.13 -1.68
N HIS A 463 14.19 -0.67 -0.43
CA HIS A 463 13.52 0.51 0.09
C HIS A 463 14.54 1.61 0.31
N VAL A 464 14.34 2.77 -0.31
CA VAL A 464 15.20 3.93 -0.12
C VAL A 464 14.37 5.06 0.48
N LEU A 465 14.69 5.40 1.72
CA LEU A 465 14.04 6.48 2.47
C LEU A 465 14.88 7.74 2.33
N VAL A 466 14.35 8.72 1.60
CA VAL A 466 15.01 9.98 1.28
C VAL A 466 14.34 11.10 2.06
N GLY A 467 14.97 11.52 3.16
CA GLY A 467 14.61 12.74 3.87
C GLY A 467 15.50 13.92 3.45
N ARG A 468 15.21 15.11 3.97
CA ARG A 468 15.96 16.35 3.63
C ARG A 468 17.47 16.28 3.93
N ARG A 469 17.90 15.48 4.92
CA ARG A 469 19.30 15.37 5.37
C ARG A 469 19.81 13.94 5.52
N LYS A 470 18.93 12.94 5.45
CA LYS A 470 19.26 11.55 5.73
C LYS A 470 18.69 10.68 4.62
N ILE A 471 19.52 9.75 4.15
CA ILE A 471 19.10 8.69 3.25
C ILE A 471 19.32 7.38 4.01
N THR A 472 18.32 6.52 4.03
CA THR A 472 18.41 5.17 4.59
C THR A 472 18.05 4.17 3.51
N HIS A 473 18.78 3.06 3.43
CA HIS A 473 18.47 1.94 2.55
C HIS A 473 18.16 0.72 3.41
N VAL A 474 17.02 0.10 3.14
CA VAL A 474 16.59 -1.18 3.73
C VAL A 474 16.39 -2.16 2.58
N THR A 475 16.80 -3.41 2.76
CA THR A 475 16.57 -4.47 1.78
C THR A 475 15.81 -5.60 2.44
N THR A 476 14.72 -6.01 1.82
CA THR A 476 13.88 -7.12 2.27
C THR A 476 14.04 -8.28 1.31
N SER A 477 14.35 -9.48 1.82
CA SER A 477 14.36 -10.70 1.00
C SER A 477 12.93 -11.14 0.70
N VAL A 478 12.52 -11.02 -0.56
CA VAL A 478 11.18 -11.38 -1.00
C VAL A 478 11.23 -11.83 -2.45
N HIS A 479 10.54 -12.93 -2.77
CA HIS A 479 10.41 -13.36 -4.15
C HIS A 479 9.29 -12.55 -4.83
N ILE A 480 9.58 -11.89 -5.95
CA ILE A 480 8.62 -11.03 -6.65
C ILE A 480 7.32 -11.76 -7.01
N GLY A 481 7.40 -13.07 -7.26
CA GLY A 481 6.23 -13.90 -7.54
C GLY A 481 5.24 -13.95 -6.36
N ASP A 482 5.73 -14.08 -5.13
CA ASP A 482 4.88 -14.17 -3.93
C ASP A 482 4.20 -12.82 -3.65
N LEU A 483 4.97 -11.73 -3.82
CA LEU A 483 4.47 -10.36 -3.71
C LEU A 483 3.38 -10.08 -4.76
N THR A 484 3.65 -10.43 -6.02
CA THR A 484 2.70 -10.25 -7.13
C THR A 484 1.42 -11.05 -6.94
N ASP A 485 1.54 -12.28 -6.46
CA ASP A 485 0.36 -13.12 -6.20
C ASP A 485 -0.50 -12.56 -5.05
N THR A 486 0.14 -12.10 -3.97
CA THR A 486 -0.55 -11.47 -2.83
C THR A 486 -1.28 -10.20 -3.27
N ILE A 487 -0.64 -9.34 -4.06
CA ILE A 487 -1.26 -8.12 -4.60
C ILE A 487 -2.40 -8.46 -5.56
N ARG A 488 -2.25 -9.49 -6.41
CA ARG A 488 -3.34 -9.95 -7.27
C ARG A 488 -4.54 -10.44 -6.45
N ARG A 489 -4.31 -11.27 -5.43
CA ARG A 489 -5.37 -11.76 -4.53
C ARG A 489 -6.11 -10.59 -3.87
N LEU A 490 -5.38 -9.57 -3.46
CA LEU A 490 -5.93 -8.34 -2.90
C LEU A 490 -6.77 -7.54 -3.92
N LYS A 491 -6.30 -7.37 -5.16
CA LYS A 491 -7.08 -6.72 -6.23
C LYS A 491 -8.35 -7.49 -6.59
N THR A 492 -8.32 -8.82 -6.53
CA THR A 492 -9.49 -9.68 -6.80
C THR A 492 -10.45 -9.82 -5.61
N TRP A 493 -10.06 -9.30 -4.44
CA TRP A 493 -10.91 -9.33 -3.26
C TRP A 493 -12.13 -8.44 -3.47
N LYS A 494 -13.29 -8.88 -2.96
CA LYS A 494 -14.57 -8.17 -3.04
C LYS A 494 -15.09 -7.92 -1.63
N PRO A 495 -15.77 -6.80 -1.38
CA PRO A 495 -16.33 -6.46 -0.06
C PRO A 495 -17.24 -7.54 0.56
N LYS A 496 -17.91 -8.35 -0.28
CA LYS A 496 -18.74 -9.48 0.16
C LYS A 496 -17.97 -10.67 0.74
N TYR A 497 -16.65 -10.71 0.58
CA TYR A 497 -15.82 -11.77 1.14
C TYR A 497 -15.47 -11.49 2.60
N ASP A 498 -15.11 -12.54 3.32
CA ASP A 498 -14.77 -12.48 4.74
C ASP A 498 -13.69 -11.41 5.01
N LYS A 499 -14.03 -10.49 5.90
CA LYS A 499 -13.21 -9.41 6.45
C LYS A 499 -11.86 -9.92 6.99
N ALA A 500 -11.85 -11.12 7.59
CA ALA A 500 -10.63 -11.75 8.09
C ALA A 500 -9.62 -12.07 6.97
N ILE A 501 -10.09 -12.39 5.76
CA ILE A 501 -9.22 -12.67 4.60
C ILE A 501 -8.48 -11.39 4.19
N LEU A 502 -9.15 -10.24 4.18
CA LEU A 502 -8.51 -8.95 3.88
C LEU A 502 -7.41 -8.64 4.90
N GLY A 503 -7.72 -8.78 6.20
CA GLY A 503 -6.75 -8.57 7.27
C GLY A 503 -5.52 -9.48 7.12
N ALA A 504 -5.73 -10.76 6.81
CA ALA A 504 -4.65 -11.73 6.58
C ALA A 504 -3.78 -11.35 5.37
N LEU A 505 -4.40 -10.93 4.26
CA LEU A 505 -3.67 -10.50 3.05
C LEU A 505 -2.85 -9.22 3.31
N LEU A 506 -3.40 -8.24 4.04
CA LEU A 506 -2.69 -7.00 4.39
C LEU A 506 -1.51 -7.28 5.33
N ALA A 507 -1.67 -8.20 6.29
CA ALA A 507 -0.59 -8.63 7.17
C ALA A 507 0.50 -9.41 6.41
N GLU A 508 0.11 -10.31 5.51
CA GLU A 508 1.04 -11.03 4.63
C GLU A 508 1.82 -10.05 3.75
N LEU A 509 1.14 -9.06 3.15
CA LEU A 509 1.76 -8.03 2.33
C LEU A 509 2.73 -7.16 3.14
N ALA A 510 2.35 -6.73 4.35
CA ALA A 510 3.22 -5.97 5.24
C ALA A 510 4.50 -6.73 5.59
N ARG A 511 4.42 -8.06 5.78
CA ARG A 511 5.58 -8.93 5.98
C ARG A 511 6.43 -9.06 4.72
N LEU A 512 5.81 -9.29 3.56
CA LEU A 512 6.52 -9.45 2.28
C LEU A 512 7.28 -8.18 1.88
N ILE A 513 6.73 -7.00 2.17
CA ILE A 513 7.43 -5.73 1.91
C ILE A 513 8.37 -5.30 3.05
N GLY A 514 8.52 -6.09 4.12
CA GLY A 514 9.40 -5.74 5.24
C GLY A 514 9.00 -4.43 5.94
N LEU A 515 7.70 -4.15 6.08
CA LEU A 515 7.20 -2.89 6.61
C LEU A 515 7.75 -2.56 8.00
N ARG A 516 8.01 -3.57 8.84
CA ARG A 516 8.62 -3.41 10.17
C ARG A 516 9.95 -2.67 10.09
N ASP A 517 10.83 -3.11 9.19
CA ASP A 517 12.18 -2.56 9.07
C ASP A 517 12.13 -1.18 8.43
N VAL A 518 11.19 -0.95 7.51
CA VAL A 518 10.94 0.37 6.92
C VAL A 518 10.50 1.37 7.98
N VAL A 519 9.49 1.04 8.80
CA VAL A 519 8.98 1.91 9.87
C VAL A 519 10.08 2.21 10.90
N ALA A 520 10.85 1.20 11.29
CA ALA A 520 11.99 1.37 12.20
C ALA A 520 13.11 2.27 11.61
N ALA A 521 13.23 2.30 10.29
CA ALA A 521 14.22 3.11 9.58
C ALA A 521 13.77 4.57 9.31
N LEU A 522 12.50 4.90 9.54
CA LEU A 522 11.98 6.26 9.37
C LEU A 522 12.67 7.24 10.35
N PRO A 523 13.04 8.44 9.89
CA PRO A 523 13.49 9.50 10.77
C PRO A 523 12.47 9.80 11.88
N PRO A 524 12.91 10.15 13.10
CA PRO A 524 12.01 10.57 14.15
C PRO A 524 11.24 11.82 13.71
N LYS A 525 9.95 11.91 14.08
CA LYS A 525 9.01 12.98 13.66
C LYS A 525 8.62 12.95 12.19
N THR A 526 8.88 11.86 11.47
CA THR A 526 8.27 11.65 10.15
C THR A 526 6.77 11.51 10.35
N ALA A 527 6.00 12.35 9.68
CA ALA A 527 4.55 12.32 9.75
C ALA A 527 3.90 12.34 8.36
N ARG A 528 4.71 12.50 7.31
CA ARG A 528 4.30 12.47 5.90
C ARG A 528 5.24 11.58 5.11
N ILE A 529 4.70 10.68 4.30
CA ILE A 529 5.46 9.75 3.47
C ILE A 529 5.00 9.91 2.02
N VAL A 530 5.92 10.32 1.16
CA VAL A 530 5.71 10.35 -0.30
C VAL A 530 6.26 9.06 -0.87
N VAL A 531 5.39 8.22 -1.41
CA VAL A 531 5.72 6.92 -1.95
C VAL A 531 6.07 7.07 -3.42
N VAL A 532 7.20 6.49 -3.82
CA VAL A 532 7.58 6.33 -5.22
C VAL A 532 7.68 4.84 -5.49
N ALA A 533 6.64 4.32 -6.10
CA ALA A 533 6.50 2.91 -6.46
C ALA A 533 5.94 2.80 -7.87
N GLY A 534 6.39 1.80 -8.59
CA GLY A 534 6.00 1.49 -9.97
C GLY A 534 5.79 -0.01 -10.12
N ASP A 535 5.31 -0.41 -11.29
CA ASP A 535 4.92 -1.79 -11.60
C ASP A 535 3.92 -2.31 -10.54
N VAL A 536 4.07 -3.57 -10.14
CA VAL A 536 3.17 -4.20 -9.15
C VAL A 536 3.15 -3.49 -7.80
N LEU A 537 4.22 -2.80 -7.42
CA LEU A 537 4.29 -2.09 -6.14
C LEU A 537 3.41 -0.84 -6.11
N ALA A 538 3.08 -0.27 -7.27
CA ALA A 538 2.19 0.88 -7.36
C ALA A 538 0.77 0.54 -6.91
N ASP A 539 0.39 -0.74 -6.90
CA ASP A 539 -0.94 -1.23 -6.52
C ASP A 539 -1.05 -1.62 -5.03
N VAL A 540 0.02 -1.45 -4.23
CA VAL A 540 0.00 -1.73 -2.79
C VAL A 540 -0.85 -0.69 -2.06
N PRO A 541 -1.90 -1.08 -1.30
CA PRO A 541 -2.71 -0.15 -0.51
C PRO A 541 -2.01 0.18 0.79
N LEU A 542 -1.01 1.06 0.70
CA LEU A 542 -0.13 1.39 1.80
C LEU A 542 -0.90 1.91 3.03
N ALA A 543 -2.01 2.62 2.85
CA ALA A 543 -2.82 3.12 3.95
C ALA A 543 -3.34 2.02 4.89
N GLY A 544 -3.70 0.86 4.33
CA GLY A 544 -4.24 -0.30 5.07
C GLY A 544 -3.20 -1.26 5.62
N LEU A 545 -1.90 -0.98 5.47
CA LEU A 545 -0.91 -1.90 6.00
C LEU A 545 -0.79 -1.75 7.52
N PRO A 546 -0.90 -2.86 8.29
CA PRO A 546 -0.81 -2.81 9.74
C PRO A 546 0.61 -2.41 10.17
N VAL A 547 0.73 -1.43 11.08
CA VAL A 547 2.01 -0.99 11.63
C VAL A 547 2.47 -2.00 12.69
N PRO A 548 3.61 -2.68 12.49
CA PRO A 548 4.04 -3.76 13.39
C PRO A 548 4.20 -3.31 14.83
N GLY A 549 3.62 -4.07 15.77
CA GLY A 549 3.65 -3.77 17.21
C GLY A 549 2.60 -2.75 17.66
N THR A 550 1.68 -2.34 16.78
CA THR A 550 0.56 -1.45 17.13
C THR A 550 -0.75 -1.99 16.55
N ASN A 551 -1.88 -1.49 17.05
CA ASN A 551 -3.20 -1.75 16.47
C ASN A 551 -3.58 -0.74 15.38
N LEU A 552 -2.63 0.09 14.93
CA LEU A 552 -2.86 1.14 13.95
C LEU A 552 -2.35 0.74 12.57
N PHE A 553 -2.91 1.38 11.56
CA PHE A 553 -2.49 1.21 10.18
C PHE A 553 -1.60 2.37 9.72
N LEU A 554 -0.83 2.15 8.66
CA LEU A 554 0.17 3.10 8.20
C LEU A 554 -0.47 4.43 7.76
N GLY A 555 -1.63 4.37 7.10
CA GLY A 555 -2.38 5.57 6.67
C GLY A 555 -3.01 6.37 7.80
N MET A 556 -3.19 5.78 8.99
CA MET A 556 -3.66 6.50 10.18
C MET A 556 -2.50 7.19 10.89
N THR A 557 -1.32 6.57 10.90
CA THR A 557 -0.14 7.09 11.61
C THR A 557 0.63 8.12 10.78
N HIS A 558 0.61 8.00 9.45
CA HIS A 558 1.33 8.88 8.54
C HIS A 558 0.43 9.32 7.37
N ALA A 559 0.56 10.57 6.96
CA ALA A 559 -0.06 11.05 5.73
C ALA A 559 0.69 10.50 4.51
N LEU A 560 -0.03 9.79 3.64
CA LEU A 560 0.53 9.11 2.48
C LEU A 560 0.16 9.85 1.19
N SER A 561 1.13 9.99 0.30
CA SER A 561 0.91 10.42 -1.09
C SER A 561 1.79 9.61 -2.03
N SER A 562 1.40 9.47 -3.30
CA SER A 562 2.14 8.73 -4.31
C SER A 562 2.63 9.65 -5.42
N LEU A 563 3.86 9.44 -5.87
CA LEU A 563 4.42 10.07 -7.06
C LEU A 563 4.87 8.99 -8.05
N PRO A 564 4.77 9.26 -9.37
CA PRO A 564 5.29 8.33 -10.38
C PRO A 564 6.81 8.21 -10.31
N CYS A 565 7.49 9.30 -9.94
CA CYS A 565 8.93 9.37 -9.80
C CYS A 565 9.32 10.54 -8.88
N LEU A 566 10.54 10.52 -8.35
CA LEU A 566 11.05 11.60 -7.51
C LEU A 566 11.24 12.90 -8.32
N SER A 567 11.59 12.80 -9.61
CA SER A 567 11.79 13.94 -10.50
C SER A 567 10.49 14.74 -10.74
N ALA A 568 9.33 14.07 -10.68
CA ALA A 568 8.03 14.71 -10.84
C ALA A 568 7.65 15.61 -9.66
N LEU A 569 8.30 15.48 -8.50
CA LEU A 569 7.98 16.25 -7.29
C LEU A 569 7.97 17.77 -7.56
N ARG A 570 9.01 18.29 -8.21
CA ARG A 570 9.14 19.74 -8.46
C ARG A 570 8.19 20.26 -9.54
N PRO A 571 8.12 19.66 -10.74
CA PRO A 571 7.16 20.07 -11.77
C PRO A 571 5.72 20.06 -11.24
N ARG A 572 5.32 19.00 -10.53
CA ARG A 572 3.99 18.90 -9.93
C ARG A 572 3.73 19.99 -8.91
N GLN A 573 4.67 20.24 -7.99
CA GLN A 573 4.55 21.33 -7.03
C GLN A 573 4.48 22.72 -7.68
N ARG A 574 5.09 22.92 -8.86
CA ARG A 574 5.01 24.20 -9.58
C ARG A 574 3.66 24.33 -10.29
N GLY A 575 3.24 23.32 -11.05
CA GLY A 575 1.94 23.32 -11.73
C GLY A 575 0.78 23.48 -10.74
N ALA A 576 0.81 22.70 -9.65
CA ALA A 576 -0.23 22.72 -8.63
C ALA A 576 -0.31 24.02 -7.82
N ARG A 577 0.62 24.98 -7.96
CA ARG A 577 0.50 26.31 -7.33
C ARG A 577 -0.49 27.21 -8.06
N GLY A 578 -0.54 27.14 -9.39
CA GLY A 578 -1.51 27.89 -10.20
C GLY A 578 -2.93 27.32 -10.08
N GLN A 579 -3.02 26.04 -9.72
CA GLN A 579 -4.28 25.29 -9.61
C GLN A 579 -4.90 25.34 -8.21
N ARG A 580 -4.50 26.31 -7.38
CA ARG A 580 -4.99 26.42 -5.99
C ARG A 580 -6.25 27.25 -5.93
N GLY A 581 -7.30 26.68 -5.37
CA GLY A 581 -8.58 27.35 -5.20
C GLY A 581 -9.55 26.51 -4.38
N ASP A 582 -10.59 27.18 -3.90
CA ASP A 582 -11.61 26.59 -3.03
C ASP A 582 -12.86 26.16 -3.84
N GLU A 583 -13.01 26.59 -5.10
CA GLU A 583 -14.15 26.21 -5.93
C GLU A 583 -14.15 24.71 -6.21
N ALA A 584 -15.33 24.10 -6.05
CA ALA A 584 -15.53 22.67 -6.19
C ALA A 584 -16.75 22.39 -7.07
N ALA A 585 -16.63 21.35 -7.89
CA ALA A 585 -17.72 20.78 -8.66
C ALA A 585 -17.80 19.28 -8.44
N THR A 586 -19.01 18.74 -8.39
CA THR A 586 -19.28 17.31 -8.40
C THR A 586 -19.93 16.97 -9.73
N CYS A 587 -19.41 15.95 -10.41
CA CYS A 587 -19.84 15.54 -11.73
C CYS A 587 -20.37 14.11 -11.70
N GLU A 588 -21.67 13.95 -11.96
CA GLU A 588 -22.36 12.66 -12.05
C GLU A 588 -22.55 12.20 -13.50
N GLU A 589 -22.36 13.13 -14.46
CA GLU A 589 -22.42 12.88 -15.89
C GLU A 589 -21.11 13.27 -16.60
N ALA A 590 -20.78 12.56 -17.69
CA ALA A 590 -19.63 12.89 -18.52
C ALA A 590 -19.78 14.25 -19.22
N SER A 591 -21.02 14.63 -19.58
CA SER A 591 -21.36 15.94 -20.16
C SER A 591 -21.04 17.09 -19.18
N GLN A 592 -21.39 16.90 -17.90
CA GLN A 592 -21.12 17.83 -16.82
C GLN A 592 -19.63 17.95 -16.56
N LEU A 593 -18.90 16.82 -16.54
CA LEU A 593 -17.44 16.82 -16.40
C LEU A 593 -16.78 17.65 -17.52
N ARG A 594 -17.13 17.41 -18.79
CA ARG A 594 -16.58 18.17 -19.93
C ARG A 594 -16.83 19.67 -19.76
N ARG A 595 -18.06 20.06 -19.44
CA ARG A 595 -18.43 21.47 -19.22
C ARG A 595 -17.65 22.10 -18.08
N THR A 596 -17.55 21.42 -16.93
CA THR A 596 -16.80 21.90 -15.76
C THR A 596 -15.31 22.12 -16.08
N LEU A 597 -14.71 21.24 -16.88
CA LEU A 597 -13.32 21.38 -17.31
C LEU A 597 -13.15 22.53 -18.33
N GLU A 598 -14.06 22.65 -19.30
CA GLU A 598 -14.08 23.75 -20.29
C GLU A 598 -14.22 25.13 -19.63
N GLU A 599 -15.00 25.24 -18.56
CA GLU A 599 -15.15 26.49 -17.80
C GLU A 599 -13.87 26.90 -17.07
N GLY A 600 -13.01 25.93 -16.69
CA GLY A 600 -11.73 26.18 -16.02
C GLY A 600 -11.84 26.82 -14.62
N ARG A 601 -13.05 26.92 -14.05
CA ARG A 601 -13.31 27.59 -12.77
C ARG A 601 -13.08 26.67 -11.56
N SER A 602 -13.34 25.38 -11.72
CA SER A 602 -13.30 24.42 -10.61
C SER A 602 -11.89 23.89 -10.35
N GLN A 603 -11.26 24.31 -9.25
CA GLN A 603 -9.96 23.75 -8.83
C GLN A 603 -10.10 22.43 -8.09
N ARG A 604 -11.31 22.05 -7.67
CA ARG A 604 -11.65 20.73 -7.15
C ARG A 604 -12.75 20.11 -7.99
N VAL A 605 -12.53 18.90 -8.47
CA VAL A 605 -13.54 18.16 -9.24
C VAL A 605 -13.71 16.77 -8.63
N ARG A 606 -14.91 16.45 -8.18
CA ARG A 606 -15.30 15.11 -7.72
C ARG A 606 -16.07 14.42 -8.83
N ILE A 607 -15.56 13.28 -9.29
CA ILE A 607 -16.19 12.47 -10.34
C ILE A 607 -16.88 11.28 -9.67
N ASP A 608 -18.20 11.28 -9.70
CA ASP A 608 -19.01 10.16 -9.19
C ASP A 608 -19.29 9.18 -10.34
N ALA A 609 -18.29 8.34 -10.63
CA ALA A 609 -18.34 7.34 -11.68
C ALA A 609 -17.70 6.03 -11.21
N GLN A 610 -18.18 4.91 -11.74
CA GLN A 610 -17.60 3.60 -11.46
C GLN A 610 -16.51 3.30 -12.49
N ALA A 611 -15.27 3.06 -12.06
CA ALA A 611 -14.27 2.54 -12.98
C ALA A 611 -14.48 1.05 -13.26
N ALA A 612 -14.36 0.67 -14.52
CA ALA A 612 -14.16 -0.70 -14.93
C ALA A 612 -12.81 -0.80 -15.64
N HIS A 613 -12.01 -1.78 -15.23
CA HIS A 613 -10.68 -2.01 -15.78
C HIS A 613 -10.64 -3.32 -16.55
N ASP A 614 -10.13 -3.26 -17.77
CA ASP A 614 -9.80 -4.44 -18.55
C ASP A 614 -8.34 -4.82 -18.27
N HIS A 615 -8.15 -5.91 -17.51
CA HIS A 615 -6.82 -6.42 -17.15
C HIS A 615 -5.98 -6.89 -18.34
N MET A 616 -6.63 -7.26 -19.45
CA MET A 616 -5.97 -7.74 -20.66
C MET A 616 -5.66 -6.59 -21.61
N ASN A 617 -6.48 -5.53 -21.58
CA ASN A 617 -6.29 -4.36 -22.41
C ASN A 617 -6.50 -3.06 -21.59
N PRO A 618 -5.45 -2.56 -20.91
CA PRO A 618 -5.54 -1.36 -20.08
C PRO A 618 -6.12 -0.13 -20.81
N ASP A 619 -5.87 -0.02 -22.12
CA ASP A 619 -6.38 1.08 -22.98
C ASP A 619 -7.91 1.00 -23.15
N GLN A 620 -8.50 -0.18 -22.96
CA GLN A 620 -9.94 -0.40 -22.90
C GLN A 620 -10.52 -0.21 -21.50
N SER A 621 -9.81 0.38 -20.54
CA SER A 621 -10.44 0.76 -19.25
C SER A 621 -11.34 1.99 -19.44
N TRP A 622 -12.42 2.10 -18.67
CA TRP A 622 -13.34 3.24 -18.75
C TRP A 622 -13.89 3.66 -17.38
N LEU A 623 -14.33 4.91 -17.31
CA LEU A 623 -15.24 5.41 -16.27
C LEU A 623 -16.67 5.27 -16.78
N GLN A 624 -17.53 4.60 -16.01
CA GLN A 624 -18.96 4.47 -16.23
C GLN A 624 -19.68 5.55 -15.41
N PHE A 625 -20.24 6.53 -16.12
CA PHE A 625 -21.27 7.43 -15.62
C PHE A 625 -22.64 6.77 -15.78
N ALA A 626 -23.72 7.38 -15.28
CA ALA A 626 -25.07 6.80 -15.34
C ALA A 626 -25.42 6.21 -16.72
N ASP A 627 -25.24 6.98 -17.79
CA ASP A 627 -25.59 6.58 -19.16
C ASP A 627 -24.42 6.54 -20.16
N GLU A 628 -23.22 7.03 -19.78
CA GLU A 628 -22.07 7.19 -20.70
C GLU A 628 -20.81 6.50 -20.17
N ARG A 629 -20.02 5.91 -21.08
CA ARG A 629 -18.67 5.40 -20.80
C ARG A 629 -17.62 6.35 -21.36
N VAL A 630 -16.67 6.75 -20.53
CA VAL A 630 -15.52 7.54 -20.96
C VAL A 630 -14.26 6.69 -20.84
N SER A 631 -13.60 6.42 -21.97
CA SER A 631 -12.36 5.63 -21.99
C SER A 631 -11.20 6.38 -21.33
N VAL A 632 -10.17 5.64 -20.89
CA VAL A 632 -8.91 6.21 -20.40
C VAL A 632 -8.28 7.16 -21.41
N GLU A 633 -8.30 6.81 -22.70
CA GLU A 633 -7.78 7.66 -23.78
C GLU A 633 -8.57 8.97 -23.88
N ALA A 634 -9.90 8.92 -23.80
CA ALA A 634 -10.74 10.11 -23.83
C ALA A 634 -10.48 11.02 -22.61
N LEU A 635 -10.35 10.43 -21.41
CA LEU A 635 -9.97 11.18 -20.20
C LEU A 635 -8.59 11.83 -20.32
N GLY A 636 -7.61 11.13 -20.91
CA GLY A 636 -6.26 11.65 -21.12
C GLY A 636 -6.19 12.83 -22.09
N LYS A 637 -7.21 13.01 -22.95
CA LYS A 637 -7.34 14.14 -23.89
C LYS A 637 -8.12 15.32 -23.32
N MET A 638 -8.77 15.18 -22.17
CA MET A 638 -9.43 16.30 -21.49
C MET A 638 -8.39 17.26 -20.89
N ASP A 639 -8.78 18.48 -20.57
CA ASP A 639 -7.91 19.45 -19.91
C ASP A 639 -8.21 19.56 -18.41
N PHE A 640 -7.39 18.91 -17.59
CA PHE A 640 -7.43 19.02 -16.13
C PHE A 640 -6.43 20.05 -15.59
N SER A 641 -5.84 20.88 -16.45
CA SER A 641 -4.78 21.83 -16.06
C SER A 641 -5.26 22.94 -15.11
N ALA A 642 -6.56 23.17 -14.98
CA ALA A 642 -7.16 24.05 -13.97
C ALA A 642 -7.41 23.34 -12.62
N CYS A 643 -7.46 22.01 -12.61
CA CYS A 643 -7.86 21.22 -11.44
C CYS A 643 -6.67 20.94 -10.51
N GLY A 644 -6.71 21.52 -9.31
CA GLY A 644 -5.73 21.26 -8.26
C GLY A 644 -5.91 19.90 -7.60
N THR A 645 -7.16 19.46 -7.44
CA THR A 645 -7.51 18.12 -6.91
C THR A 645 -8.63 17.52 -7.74
N VAL A 646 -8.44 16.30 -8.24
CA VAL A 646 -9.51 15.48 -8.79
C VAL A 646 -9.77 14.32 -7.83
N VAL A 647 -11.03 14.09 -7.48
CA VAL A 647 -11.45 12.96 -6.65
C VAL A 647 -12.15 11.95 -7.55
N LEU A 648 -11.62 10.74 -7.60
CA LEU A 648 -12.18 9.61 -8.33
C LEU A 648 -12.66 8.57 -7.31
N GLY A 649 -13.79 7.92 -7.57
CA GLY A 649 -14.24 6.76 -6.80
C GLY A 649 -13.31 5.55 -6.95
N ALA A 650 -13.89 4.36 -6.99
CA ALA A 650 -13.15 3.12 -7.27
C ALA A 650 -12.46 3.25 -8.63
N CYS A 651 -11.13 3.18 -8.67
CA CYS A 651 -10.36 3.58 -9.83
C CYS A 651 -8.97 2.90 -9.87
N GLU A 652 -8.63 2.32 -11.02
CA GLU A 652 -7.31 1.72 -11.24
C GLU A 652 -6.25 2.76 -11.62
N SER A 653 -4.99 2.38 -11.48
CA SER A 653 -3.82 3.25 -11.70
C SER A 653 -3.76 3.87 -13.10
N GLY A 654 -4.32 3.22 -14.13
CA GLY A 654 -4.39 3.73 -15.50
C GLY A 654 -5.23 5.00 -15.65
N ILE A 655 -6.41 5.05 -15.03
CA ILE A 655 -7.28 6.24 -15.07
C ILE A 655 -6.65 7.38 -14.26
N VAL A 656 -6.08 7.07 -13.09
CA VAL A 656 -5.32 8.05 -12.29
C VAL A 656 -4.19 8.65 -13.13
N HIS A 657 -3.47 7.83 -13.88
CA HIS A 657 -2.40 8.28 -14.76
C HIS A 657 -2.91 9.17 -15.91
N ALA A 658 -4.05 8.82 -16.54
CA ALA A 658 -4.64 9.63 -17.59
C ALA A 658 -5.04 11.03 -17.09
N VAL A 659 -5.77 11.12 -15.97
CA VAL A 659 -6.16 12.39 -15.35
C VAL A 659 -4.93 13.22 -14.93
N THR A 660 -3.92 12.54 -14.39
CA THR A 660 -2.65 13.16 -13.98
C THR A 660 -1.85 13.68 -15.19
N SER A 661 -1.85 12.95 -16.31
CA SER A 661 -1.22 13.35 -17.58
C SER A 661 -1.98 14.48 -18.28
N ALA A 662 -3.30 14.51 -18.12
CA ALA A 662 -4.19 15.56 -18.60
C ALA A 662 -4.08 16.90 -17.83
N GLY A 663 -3.19 16.99 -16.85
CA GLY A 663 -2.84 18.26 -16.19
C GLY A 663 -3.27 18.40 -14.73
N ALA A 664 -4.00 17.43 -14.17
CA ALA A 664 -4.43 17.51 -12.76
C ALA A 664 -3.24 17.63 -11.80
N GLY A 665 -3.36 18.53 -10.81
CA GLY A 665 -2.31 18.75 -9.80
C GLY A 665 -2.15 17.56 -8.85
N ALA A 666 -3.28 16.99 -8.42
CA ALA A 666 -3.36 15.80 -7.59
C ALA A 666 -4.65 15.02 -7.88
N VAL A 667 -4.63 13.72 -7.62
CA VAL A 667 -5.77 12.81 -7.76
C VAL A 667 -5.95 12.00 -6.48
N VAL A 668 -7.12 12.01 -5.88
CA VAL A 668 -7.50 11.08 -4.80
C VAL A 668 -8.35 9.98 -5.42
N ALA A 669 -7.96 8.73 -5.22
CA ALA A 669 -8.62 7.58 -5.83
C ALA A 669 -8.68 6.38 -4.89
N ALA A 670 -9.76 5.61 -4.96
CA ALA A 670 -9.89 4.34 -4.24
C ALA A 670 -9.36 3.18 -5.08
N ARG A 671 -8.50 2.33 -4.51
CA ARG A 671 -7.89 1.16 -5.19
C ARG A 671 -8.85 0.02 -5.49
N TRP A 672 -9.94 -0.07 -4.76
CA TRP A 672 -11.06 -0.97 -4.99
C TRP A 672 -12.36 -0.26 -4.64
N GLN A 673 -13.49 -0.88 -4.98
CA GLN A 673 -14.81 -0.33 -4.68
C GLN A 673 -15.09 -0.45 -3.19
N ALA A 674 -15.06 0.69 -2.50
CA ALA A 674 -15.59 0.82 -1.15
C ALA A 674 -17.13 0.84 -1.17
N GLU A 675 -17.74 0.54 -0.03
CA GLU A 675 -19.18 0.76 0.16
C GLU A 675 -19.50 2.23 -0.10
N GLU A 676 -20.58 2.52 -0.84
CA GLU A 676 -20.94 3.87 -1.27
C GLU A 676 -21.07 4.86 -0.10
N THR A 677 -21.71 4.45 0.99
CA THR A 677 -21.87 5.24 2.22
C THR A 677 -20.53 5.56 2.87
N ALA A 678 -19.63 4.59 2.96
CA ALA A 678 -18.32 4.81 3.55
C ALA A 678 -17.40 5.64 2.63
N ALA A 679 -17.47 5.43 1.32
CA ALA A 679 -16.79 6.25 0.33
C ALA A 679 -17.22 7.71 0.44
N ARG A 680 -18.54 7.96 0.50
CA ARG A 680 -19.10 9.31 0.67
C ARG A 680 -18.59 9.96 1.96
N GLN A 681 -18.61 9.25 3.08
CA GLN A 681 -18.09 9.77 4.35
C GLN A 681 -16.60 10.12 4.32
N VAL A 682 -15.76 9.28 3.73
CA VAL A 682 -14.32 9.58 3.56
C VAL A 682 -14.15 10.85 2.72
N LEU A 683 -14.87 10.96 1.61
CA LEU A 683 -14.74 12.09 0.70
C LEU A 683 -15.26 13.39 1.32
N ASP A 684 -16.39 13.34 2.02
CA ASP A 684 -16.95 14.51 2.70
C ASP A 684 -16.03 14.97 3.84
N ALA A 685 -15.45 14.04 4.61
CA ALA A 685 -14.42 14.35 5.60
C ALA A 685 -13.17 14.93 4.95
N PHE A 686 -12.73 14.36 3.82
CA PHE A 686 -11.58 14.86 3.07
C PHE A 686 -11.79 16.31 2.60
N ASP A 687 -12.98 16.64 2.07
CA ASP A 687 -13.33 17.99 1.65
C ASP A 687 -13.37 18.99 2.82
N ARG A 688 -13.88 18.58 3.98
CA ARG A 688 -13.83 19.41 5.21
C ARG A 688 -12.39 19.73 5.62
N HIS A 689 -11.50 18.75 5.56
CA HIS A 689 -10.11 18.90 5.99
C HIS A 689 -9.23 19.61 4.95
N LEU A 690 -9.56 19.51 3.66
CA LEU A 690 -8.86 20.13 2.52
C LEU A 690 -8.72 21.66 2.64
N ALA A 691 -9.71 22.32 3.24
CA ALA A 691 -9.70 23.76 3.46
C ALA A 691 -8.61 24.21 4.47
N LYS A 692 -8.15 23.29 5.33
CA LYS A 692 -7.29 23.57 6.49
C LYS A 692 -5.92 22.91 6.39
N LEU A 693 -5.84 21.75 5.74
CA LEU A 693 -4.67 20.89 5.73
C LEU A 693 -4.11 20.69 4.31
N PRO A 694 -2.81 20.35 4.17
CA PRO A 694 -2.30 19.80 2.92
C PRO A 694 -3.07 18.55 2.50
N ARG A 695 -3.17 18.25 1.20
CA ARG A 695 -4.02 17.17 0.67
C ARG A 695 -3.74 15.81 1.32
N ASP A 696 -2.48 15.45 1.54
CA ASP A 696 -2.12 14.16 2.16
C ASP A 696 -2.57 14.08 3.63
N ARG A 697 -2.45 15.18 4.36
CA ARG A 697 -2.93 15.31 5.75
C ARG A 697 -4.44 15.37 5.83
N ALA A 698 -5.10 16.06 4.89
CA ALA A 698 -6.55 16.07 4.80
C ALA A 698 -7.08 14.65 4.60
N LEU A 699 -6.45 13.88 3.70
CA LEU A 699 -6.81 12.48 3.50
C LEU A 699 -6.53 11.65 4.75
N GLN A 700 -5.36 11.78 5.38
CA GLN A 700 -5.04 11.10 6.65
C GLN A 700 -6.13 11.34 7.71
N HIS A 701 -6.51 12.59 7.93
CA HIS A 701 -7.52 12.95 8.92
C HIS A 701 -8.89 12.39 8.57
N ALA A 702 -9.28 12.42 7.29
CA ALA A 702 -10.51 11.78 6.82
C ALA A 702 -10.51 10.27 7.08
N LEU A 703 -9.39 9.59 6.84
CA LEU A 703 -9.26 8.16 7.12
C LEU A 703 -9.34 7.85 8.61
N VAL A 704 -8.75 8.69 9.47
CA VAL A 704 -8.83 8.54 10.93
C VAL A 704 -10.26 8.74 11.44
N GLU A 705 -11.01 9.68 10.85
CA GLU A 705 -12.39 9.99 11.22
C GLU A 705 -13.36 8.83 10.95
N VAL A 706 -13.08 8.00 9.94
CA VAL A 706 -13.88 6.81 9.59
C VAL A 706 -13.24 5.48 9.99
N ALA A 707 -12.17 5.52 10.80
CA ALA A 707 -11.34 4.35 11.08
C ALA A 707 -12.01 3.31 12.00
N ASP A 708 -13.11 3.68 12.66
CA ASP A 708 -14.00 2.77 13.39
C ASP A 708 -14.67 1.74 12.46
N ARG A 709 -14.73 2.04 11.16
CA ARG A 709 -15.20 1.12 10.12
C ARG A 709 -14.15 0.10 9.70
N HIS A 710 -14.60 -0.86 8.90
CA HIS A 710 -13.73 -1.92 8.42
C HIS A 710 -12.63 -1.37 7.48
N PRO A 711 -11.38 -1.87 7.54
CA PRO A 711 -10.29 -1.38 6.68
C PRO A 711 -10.59 -1.41 5.17
N ALA A 712 -11.50 -2.28 4.73
CA ALA A 712 -11.97 -2.30 3.34
C ALA A 712 -12.55 -0.96 2.87
N ASP A 713 -13.10 -0.16 3.78
CA ASP A 713 -13.88 1.02 3.43
C ASP A 713 -13.02 2.28 3.30
N TRP A 714 -11.91 2.33 4.04
CA TRP A 714 -11.05 3.50 4.13
C TRP A 714 -9.62 3.24 3.61
N ALA A 715 -9.10 2.00 3.70
CA ALA A 715 -7.72 1.72 3.28
C ALA A 715 -7.50 1.74 1.76
N CYS A 716 -8.58 1.74 0.97
CA CYS A 716 -8.50 1.83 -0.49
C CYS A 716 -8.02 3.19 -0.96
N TRP A 717 -8.15 4.25 -0.17
CA TRP A 717 -7.91 5.61 -0.66
C TRP A 717 -6.42 5.96 -0.73
N SER A 718 -6.01 6.49 -1.87
CA SER A 718 -4.64 6.93 -2.14
C SER A 718 -4.66 8.33 -2.75
N LEU A 719 -3.78 9.21 -2.28
CA LEU A 719 -3.49 10.49 -2.93
C LEU A 719 -2.34 10.31 -3.92
N HIS A 720 -2.49 10.77 -5.15
CA HIS A 720 -1.48 10.78 -6.20
C HIS A 720 -1.17 12.23 -6.60
N GLY A 721 0.11 12.58 -6.83
CA GLY A 721 0.51 13.92 -7.27
C GLY A 721 0.89 14.87 -6.12
N ASP A 722 0.53 16.15 -6.22
CA ASP A 722 0.96 17.18 -5.27
C ASP A 722 0.27 17.06 -3.90
N ALA A 723 1.05 16.71 -2.88
CA ALA A 723 0.62 16.68 -1.48
C ALA A 723 0.53 18.07 -0.81
N GLY A 724 0.62 19.16 -1.58
CA GLY A 724 0.55 20.54 -1.09
C GLY A 724 -0.82 20.97 -0.58
N PHE A 725 -0.97 22.26 -0.29
CA PHE A 725 -2.28 22.85 0.03
C PHE A 725 -3.10 23.04 -1.24
N GLN A 726 -4.40 22.76 -1.15
CA GLN A 726 -5.38 23.06 -2.21
C GLN A 726 -5.72 24.55 -2.28
N THR A 727 -5.80 25.24 -1.14
CA THR A 727 -6.23 26.64 -1.07
C THR A 727 -5.09 27.61 -1.46
N SER A 728 -5.39 28.70 -2.15
CA SER A 728 -4.45 29.82 -2.37
C SER A 728 -4.25 30.68 -1.11
N ALA A 729 -5.14 30.55 -0.11
CA ALA A 729 -5.11 31.29 1.14
C ALA A 729 -3.75 31.24 1.84
N GLY A 730 -3.25 32.40 2.30
CA GLY A 730 -1.98 32.49 3.03
C GLY A 730 -2.00 31.74 4.38
N PRO A 731 -0.84 31.52 5.01
CA PRO A 731 -0.74 30.79 6.29
C PRO A 731 -1.60 31.37 7.41
N LEU A 732 -1.74 32.70 7.47
CA LEU A 732 -2.58 33.42 8.43
C LEU A 732 -4.06 33.13 8.19
N ARG A 733 -4.57 33.30 6.96
CA ARG A 733 -5.96 32.98 6.60
C ARG A 733 -6.30 31.51 6.88
N ARG A 734 -5.38 30.57 6.61
CA ARG A 734 -5.56 29.15 6.95
C ARG A 734 -5.63 28.88 8.47
N ARG A 735 -4.84 29.60 9.28
CA ARG A 735 -4.89 29.48 10.74
C ARG A 735 -6.16 30.10 11.32
N LEU A 736 -6.67 31.17 10.72
CA LEU A 736 -7.89 31.84 11.18
C LEU A 736 -9.16 31.05 10.82
N ARG A 737 -9.16 30.29 9.71
CA ARG A 737 -10.22 29.31 9.37
C ARG A 737 -10.34 28.12 10.33
N LYS A 738 -9.46 28.00 11.34
CA LYS A 738 -9.35 26.82 12.19
C LYS A 738 -10.50 26.69 13.21
N ASN A 739 -11.22 27.79 13.49
CA ASN A 739 -12.24 27.85 14.54
C ASN A 739 -13.69 27.87 14.04
N GLY A 740 -13.95 27.57 12.77
CA GLY A 740 -15.34 27.42 12.28
C GLY A 740 -16.09 28.71 12.00
N ASP A 741 -15.63 29.86 12.49
CA ASP A 741 -16.25 31.14 12.16
C ASP A 741 -15.79 31.67 10.79
N PRO A 742 -16.71 32.28 10.00
CA PRO A 742 -16.29 33.13 8.89
C PRO A 742 -15.37 34.21 9.46
N VAL A 743 -14.20 34.40 8.85
CA VAL A 743 -13.27 35.45 9.26
C VAL A 743 -13.61 36.71 8.47
N PRO A 744 -14.22 37.76 9.06
CA PRO A 744 -13.95 39.13 8.65
C PRO A 744 -12.79 39.65 9.51
N LEU A 745 -11.66 39.93 8.86
CA LEU A 745 -11.20 41.28 8.53
C LEU A 745 -10.14 41.75 9.53
N GLU A 746 -9.33 42.68 9.06
CA GLU A 746 -8.15 43.23 9.70
C GLU A 746 -8.35 43.54 11.20
N THR A 747 -7.34 43.26 12.01
CA THR A 747 -7.36 43.42 13.48
C THR A 747 -7.42 44.87 13.95
N ARG A 748 -7.59 45.84 13.04
CA ARG A 748 -7.83 47.24 13.36
C ARG A 748 -9.27 47.56 12.94
N PRO A 749 -10.12 48.05 13.85
CA PRO A 749 -11.47 48.45 13.46
C PRO A 749 -11.40 49.47 12.33
N LYS A 750 -12.21 49.26 11.30
CA LYS A 750 -12.32 50.18 10.17
C LYS A 750 -13.45 51.15 10.40
N VAL A 751 -13.15 52.43 10.41
CA VAL A 751 -14.14 53.50 10.53
C VAL A 751 -14.17 54.26 9.23
N PHE A 752 -15.34 54.38 8.61
CA PHE A 752 -15.53 55.27 7.48
C PHE A 752 -15.91 56.67 8.00
N LEU A 753 -15.12 57.69 7.65
CA LEU A 753 -15.39 59.07 8.03
C LEU A 753 -16.03 59.81 6.85
N SER A 754 -17.30 60.22 7.00
CA SER A 754 -18.00 61.09 6.05
C SER A 754 -18.05 62.52 6.60
N PHE A 755 -17.64 63.50 5.79
CA PHE A 755 -17.53 64.91 6.19
C PHE A 755 -17.74 65.85 4.99
N ALA A 756 -18.09 67.11 5.25
CA ALA A 756 -18.13 68.14 4.21
C ALA A 756 -16.70 68.59 3.88
N GLY A 757 -16.35 68.87 2.63
CA GLY A 757 -14.96 69.20 2.25
C GLY A 757 -14.33 70.39 3.03
N LYS A 758 -15.15 71.33 3.53
CA LYS A 758 -14.70 72.43 4.41
C LYS A 758 -14.30 71.99 5.82
N ASP A 759 -14.79 70.82 6.25
CA ASP A 759 -14.53 70.24 7.56
C ASP A 759 -13.36 69.25 7.55
N ARG A 760 -12.61 69.19 6.43
CA ARG A 760 -11.48 68.28 6.22
C ARG A 760 -10.45 68.33 7.35
N ALA A 761 -10.15 69.52 7.88
CA ALA A 761 -9.22 69.67 8.99
C ALA A 761 -9.68 68.90 10.24
N HIS A 762 -10.98 68.93 10.56
CA HIS A 762 -11.56 68.18 11.68
C HIS A 762 -11.58 66.67 11.40
N ALA A 763 -11.85 66.26 10.16
CA ALA A 763 -11.84 64.85 9.76
C ALA A 763 -10.44 64.24 9.81
N GLU A 764 -9.41 64.97 9.36
CA GLU A 764 -8.01 64.56 9.45
C GLU A 764 -7.53 64.51 10.90
N GLN A 765 -7.96 65.47 11.74
CA GLN A 765 -7.72 65.42 13.18
C GLN A 765 -8.32 64.15 13.80
N LEU A 766 -9.60 63.87 13.55
CA LEU A 766 -10.28 62.69 14.07
C LEU A 766 -9.65 61.40 13.55
N ARG A 767 -9.24 61.35 12.27
CA ARG A 767 -8.48 60.21 11.71
C ARG A 767 -7.19 59.99 12.50
N ALA A 768 -6.37 61.02 12.69
CA ALA A 768 -5.10 60.90 13.41
C ALA A 768 -5.32 60.44 14.86
N GLU A 769 -6.35 60.97 15.52
CA GLU A 769 -6.75 60.56 16.86
C GLU A 769 -7.21 59.09 16.94
N LEU A 770 -8.00 58.63 15.97
CA LEU A 770 -8.44 57.23 15.84
C LEU A 770 -7.26 56.29 15.52
N GLU A 771 -6.38 56.68 14.61
CA GLU A 771 -5.19 55.91 14.23
C GLU A 771 -4.21 55.75 15.39
N SER A 772 -4.00 56.81 16.19
CA SER A 772 -3.19 56.75 17.41
C SER A 772 -3.73 55.73 18.44
N ARG A 773 -5.03 55.42 18.36
CA ARG A 773 -5.74 54.45 19.20
C ARG A 773 -5.92 53.08 18.52
N ASN A 774 -5.18 52.81 17.42
CA ASN A 774 -5.22 51.60 16.60
C ASN A 774 -6.55 51.36 15.85
N VAL A 775 -7.30 52.41 15.54
CA VAL A 775 -8.48 52.36 14.67
C VAL A 775 -8.11 52.86 13.28
N SER A 776 -8.36 52.06 12.24
CA SER A 776 -8.11 52.46 10.85
C SER A 776 -9.27 53.34 10.39
N ALA A 777 -9.01 54.60 10.05
CA ALA A 777 -10.05 55.53 9.61
C ALA A 777 -9.88 55.87 8.12
N TYR A 778 -10.89 55.53 7.31
CA TYR A 778 -10.95 55.77 5.88
C TYR A 778 -11.60 57.14 5.60
N LEU A 779 -10.91 58.00 4.85
CA LEU A 779 -11.44 59.29 4.38
C LEU A 779 -11.79 59.18 2.89
N ALA A 780 -13.07 59.38 2.55
CA ALA A 780 -13.61 59.09 1.22
C ALA A 780 -12.91 59.82 0.06
N GLU A 781 -12.32 61.01 0.27
CA GLU A 781 -11.75 61.83 -0.80
C GLU A 781 -10.29 61.49 -1.17
N ASP A 782 -9.53 60.80 -0.30
CA ASP A 782 -8.09 60.59 -0.48
C ASP A 782 -7.73 59.23 -1.11
N GLU A 783 -8.62 58.24 -1.05
CA GLU A 783 -8.35 56.85 -1.45
C GLU A 783 -9.06 56.41 -2.74
N ILE A 784 -9.86 57.28 -3.37
CA ILE A 784 -10.50 57.02 -4.68
C ILE A 784 -9.53 57.48 -5.77
N ALA A 785 -9.01 56.53 -6.57
CA ALA A 785 -8.06 56.87 -7.62
C ALA A 785 -8.73 57.68 -8.75
N PRO A 786 -8.00 58.59 -9.44
CA PRO A 786 -8.54 59.29 -10.60
C PRO A 786 -9.03 58.29 -11.67
N GLY A 787 -10.34 58.22 -11.89
CA GLY A 787 -10.98 57.31 -12.85
C GLY A 787 -11.92 56.27 -12.22
N ASP A 788 -11.90 56.10 -10.91
CA ASP A 788 -12.82 55.18 -10.21
C ASP A 788 -14.22 55.78 -10.04
N ASN A 789 -15.24 54.92 -10.02
CA ASN A 789 -16.61 55.33 -9.71
C ASN A 789 -16.74 55.59 -8.21
N ALA A 790 -16.82 56.86 -7.82
CA ALA A 790 -16.88 57.27 -6.42
C ALA A 790 -18.03 56.64 -5.63
N ALA A 791 -19.20 56.42 -6.26
CA ALA A 791 -20.33 55.77 -5.59
C ALA A 791 -20.01 54.31 -5.23
N THR A 792 -19.39 53.57 -6.15
CA THR A 792 -19.01 52.17 -5.92
C THR A 792 -17.91 52.03 -4.88
N ALA A 793 -16.92 52.92 -4.89
CA ALA A 793 -15.85 52.94 -3.89
C ALA A 793 -16.38 53.23 -2.48
N ILE A 794 -17.35 54.15 -2.35
CA ILE A 794 -18.03 54.45 -1.08
C ILE A 794 -18.83 53.24 -0.61
N ASP A 795 -19.60 52.58 -1.49
CA ASP A 795 -20.37 51.38 -1.13
C ASP A 795 -19.46 50.22 -0.66
N GLU A 796 -18.31 50.00 -1.32
CA GLU A 796 -17.32 49.00 -0.92
C GLU A 796 -16.65 49.34 0.43
N ALA A 797 -16.32 50.61 0.64
CA ALA A 797 -15.74 51.08 1.89
C ALA A 797 -16.75 50.99 3.05
N LEU A 798 -18.02 51.32 2.82
CA LEU A 798 -19.11 51.12 3.77
C LEU A 798 -19.36 49.64 4.08
N ALA A 799 -19.30 48.78 3.06
CA ALA A 799 -19.50 47.34 3.23
C ALA A 799 -18.41 46.72 4.13
N THR A 800 -17.19 47.21 4.03
CA THR A 800 -16.01 46.69 4.75
C THR A 800 -15.69 47.41 6.07
N SER A 801 -16.34 48.53 6.36
CA SER A 801 -16.17 49.27 7.61
C SER A 801 -16.98 48.68 8.77
N ASP A 802 -16.43 48.79 9.98
CA ASP A 802 -17.09 48.41 11.23
C ASP A 802 -18.08 49.49 11.69
N TYR A 803 -17.71 50.76 11.50
CA TYR A 803 -18.57 51.90 11.82
C TYR A 803 -18.52 52.96 10.70
N HIS A 804 -19.63 53.67 10.57
CA HIS A 804 -19.76 54.86 9.75
C HIS A 804 -19.91 56.08 10.67
N VAL A 805 -19.00 57.04 10.57
CA VAL A 805 -19.00 58.26 11.39
C VAL A 805 -19.26 59.45 10.47
N LEU A 806 -20.38 60.11 10.72
CA LEU A 806 -20.82 61.30 10.00
C LEU A 806 -20.44 62.55 10.81
N LEU A 807 -19.56 63.39 10.25
CA LEU A 807 -19.24 64.70 10.79
C LEU A 807 -20.29 65.70 10.31
N TRP A 808 -21.04 66.27 11.27
CA TRP A 808 -22.15 67.17 11.01
C TRP A 808 -21.80 68.62 11.38
N SER A 809 -21.91 69.51 10.40
CA SER A 809 -21.73 70.95 10.54
C SER A 809 -22.73 71.72 9.67
N ALA A 810 -22.73 73.05 9.75
CA ALA A 810 -23.44 73.95 8.83
C ALA A 810 -22.99 73.80 7.37
N ASN A 811 -21.84 73.15 7.11
CA ASN A 811 -21.37 72.84 5.77
C ASN A 811 -21.95 71.52 5.22
N THR A 812 -22.42 70.61 6.08
CA THR A 812 -22.92 69.28 5.69
C THR A 812 -24.21 69.33 4.85
N PRO A 813 -25.26 70.11 5.21
CA PRO A 813 -26.50 70.19 4.41
C PRO A 813 -26.30 70.79 3.01
N ARG A 814 -25.22 71.57 2.81
CA ARG A 814 -24.92 72.24 1.53
C ARG A 814 -24.28 71.29 0.51
N ARG A 815 -23.86 70.09 0.93
CA ARG A 815 -23.36 69.01 0.07
C ARG A 815 -24.53 68.06 -0.22
N GLU A 816 -24.94 67.94 -1.48
CA GLU A 816 -25.66 66.73 -1.92
C GLU A 816 -24.64 65.59 -2.13
N PRO A 817 -24.97 64.32 -1.79
CA PRO A 817 -26.32 63.80 -1.59
C PRO A 817 -26.55 63.20 -0.19
N ALA A 818 -27.78 63.36 0.32
CA ALA A 818 -28.30 62.62 1.47
C ALA A 818 -28.15 61.08 1.36
N ALA A 819 -27.81 60.57 0.17
CA ALA A 819 -27.64 59.15 -0.14
C ALA A 819 -26.58 58.45 0.73
N GLU A 820 -25.44 59.08 1.03
CA GLU A 820 -24.34 58.41 1.78
C GLU A 820 -24.76 58.03 3.20
N TRP A 821 -25.25 59.00 3.98
CA TRP A 821 -25.71 58.72 5.35
C TRP A 821 -27.03 57.94 5.37
N THR A 822 -27.86 58.04 4.32
CA THR A 822 -29.08 57.22 4.18
C THR A 822 -28.72 55.75 3.91
N ALA A 823 -27.66 55.47 3.13
CA ALA A 823 -27.15 54.12 2.90
C ALA A 823 -26.58 53.53 4.20
N ALA A 824 -25.79 54.31 4.95
CA ALA A 824 -25.30 53.88 6.26
C ALA A 824 -26.44 53.64 7.26
N PHE A 825 -27.47 54.49 7.26
CA PHE A 825 -28.67 54.30 8.09
C PHE A 825 -29.45 53.04 7.69
N THR A 826 -29.56 52.77 6.40
CA THR A 826 -30.20 51.54 5.89
C THR A 826 -29.39 50.29 6.26
N LEU A 827 -28.06 50.37 6.18
CA LEU A 827 -27.16 49.29 6.61
C LEU A 827 -27.28 49.03 8.11
N GLU A 828 -27.41 50.08 8.93
CA GLU A 828 -27.68 49.93 10.35
C GLU A 828 -28.98 49.16 10.64
N MET A 829 -30.07 49.55 9.98
CA MET A 829 -31.36 48.87 10.11
C MET A 829 -31.29 47.41 9.64
N THR A 830 -30.55 47.16 8.57
CA THR A 830 -30.38 45.81 7.98
C THR A 830 -29.49 44.92 8.85
N ARG A 831 -28.38 45.47 9.38
CA ARG A 831 -27.40 44.75 10.21
C ARG A 831 -27.85 44.62 11.67
N ARG A 832 -28.92 45.32 12.07
CA ARG A 832 -29.48 45.35 13.44
C ARG A 832 -28.43 45.61 14.52
N ARG A 833 -27.43 46.46 14.22
CA ARG A 833 -26.35 46.84 15.15
C ARG A 833 -26.02 48.31 14.99
N ALA A 834 -25.52 48.96 16.04
CA ALA A 834 -25.03 50.34 15.95
C ALA A 834 -23.94 50.45 14.87
N PHE A 835 -24.22 51.22 13.82
CA PHE A 835 -23.31 51.37 12.67
C PHE A 835 -23.08 52.84 12.31
N LEU A 836 -24.12 53.69 12.36
CA LEU A 836 -24.01 55.12 12.11
C LEU A 836 -23.83 55.93 13.40
N PHE A 837 -22.69 56.62 13.51
CA PHE A 837 -22.39 57.59 14.58
C PHE A 837 -22.38 59.01 14.03
N ILE A 838 -22.89 59.96 14.82
CA ILE A 838 -22.95 61.37 14.44
C ILE A 838 -21.99 62.14 15.34
N VAL A 839 -21.03 62.82 14.73
CA VAL A 839 -20.09 63.74 15.41
C VAL A 839 -20.47 65.16 15.05
N ARG A 840 -20.91 65.97 16.01
CA ARG A 840 -21.26 67.38 15.76
C ARG A 840 -20.00 68.25 15.82
N LEU A 841 -19.88 69.15 14.85
CA LEU A 841 -18.81 70.15 14.75
C LEU A 841 -19.28 71.55 15.12
N ASP A 842 -20.58 71.84 14.94
CA ASP A 842 -21.22 73.10 15.30
C ASP A 842 -22.70 72.91 15.68
N GLU A 843 -23.40 74.03 15.88
CA GLU A 843 -24.79 74.04 16.33
C GLU A 843 -25.82 73.86 15.21
N GLU A 844 -25.43 73.44 14.01
CA GLU A 844 -26.38 73.18 12.93
C GLU A 844 -27.39 72.10 13.34
N PRO A 845 -28.71 72.30 13.10
CA PRO A 845 -29.72 71.30 13.39
C PRO A 845 -29.55 70.04 12.54
N LEU A 846 -29.75 68.88 13.18
CA LEU A 846 -29.76 67.59 12.48
C LEU A 846 -31.05 67.41 11.66
N PRO A 847 -31.04 66.65 10.54
CA PRO A 847 -32.24 66.32 9.79
C PRO A 847 -33.23 65.56 10.69
N PRO A 848 -34.55 65.64 10.43
CA PRO A 848 -35.56 64.99 11.27
C PRO A 848 -35.32 63.48 11.53
N LEU A 849 -34.74 62.77 10.56
CA LEU A 849 -34.38 61.35 10.67
C LEU A 849 -33.22 61.07 11.63
N LEU A 850 -32.32 62.04 11.84
CA LEU A 850 -31.16 61.94 12.72
C LEU A 850 -31.34 62.68 14.06
N ALA A 851 -32.30 63.61 14.13
CA ALA A 851 -32.62 64.39 15.33
C ALA A 851 -32.81 63.56 16.63
N PRO A 852 -33.47 62.39 16.63
CA PRO A 852 -33.63 61.60 17.87
C PRO A 852 -32.36 60.84 18.29
N ARG A 853 -31.29 60.87 17.50
CA ARG A 853 -30.06 60.11 17.79
C ARG A 853 -29.14 60.87 18.73
N LYS A 854 -28.49 60.15 19.64
CA LYS A 854 -27.40 60.70 20.44
C LYS A 854 -26.22 61.04 19.52
N HIS A 855 -25.73 62.27 19.61
CA HIS A 855 -24.54 62.72 18.92
C HIS A 855 -23.35 62.78 19.88
N ILE A 856 -22.15 62.84 19.30
CA ILE A 856 -20.88 62.95 20.00
C ILE A 856 -20.25 64.30 19.62
N ASP A 857 -19.71 65.02 20.60
CA ASP A 857 -18.92 66.22 20.32
C ASP A 857 -17.53 65.82 19.79
N LEU A 858 -16.97 66.60 18.86
CA LEU A 858 -15.68 66.28 18.23
C LEU A 858 -14.57 66.00 19.26
N VAL A 859 -14.54 66.77 20.35
CA VAL A 859 -13.52 66.66 21.42
C VAL A 859 -13.52 65.28 22.07
N ASP A 860 -14.68 64.66 22.20
CA ASP A 860 -14.88 63.34 22.82
C ASP A 860 -14.92 62.20 21.79
N ALA A 861 -14.90 62.52 20.49
CA ALA A 861 -15.28 61.60 19.42
C ALA A 861 -14.39 60.36 19.38
N ALA A 862 -13.07 60.52 19.39
CA ALA A 862 -12.15 59.40 19.32
C ALA A 862 -12.28 58.46 20.53
N ASP A 863 -12.39 59.01 21.74
CA ASP A 863 -12.48 58.22 22.97
C ASP A 863 -13.82 57.48 23.09
N ARG A 864 -14.94 58.14 22.75
CA ARG A 864 -16.26 57.50 22.77
C ARG A 864 -16.42 56.43 21.69
N LEU A 865 -15.90 56.66 20.48
CA LEU A 865 -15.93 55.67 19.40
C LEU A 865 -15.09 54.44 19.77
N VAL A 866 -13.90 54.63 20.34
CA VAL A 866 -13.05 53.54 20.81
C VAL A 866 -13.65 52.81 22.01
N ALA A 867 -14.27 53.52 22.95
CA ALA A 867 -14.95 52.90 24.09
C ALA A 867 -16.13 52.03 23.64
N THR A 868 -16.95 52.55 22.72
CA THR A 868 -18.07 51.82 22.11
C THR A 868 -17.55 50.58 21.38
N TRP A 869 -16.49 50.72 20.57
CA TRP A 869 -15.85 49.60 19.91
C TRP A 869 -15.32 48.53 20.86
N ARG A 870 -14.63 48.94 21.93
CA ARG A 870 -14.11 48.01 22.95
C ARG A 870 -15.24 47.30 23.68
N SER A 871 -16.36 47.98 23.91
CA SER A 871 -17.56 47.39 24.51
C SER A 871 -18.17 46.34 23.58
N ASP A 872 -18.35 46.68 22.30
CA ASP A 872 -18.88 45.76 21.28
C ASP A 872 -17.99 44.53 21.07
N ARG A 873 -16.67 44.66 21.24
CA ARG A 873 -15.69 43.55 21.16
C ARG A 873 -15.57 42.72 22.44
N LYS A 874 -15.84 43.30 23.61
CA LYS A 874 -15.83 42.57 24.90
C LYS A 874 -17.04 41.67 25.06
N SER A 875 -18.15 42.00 24.40
CA SER A 875 -19.22 41.05 24.18
C SER A 875 -18.78 40.08 23.08
N GLU A 876 -18.29 38.89 23.42
CA GLU A 876 -17.95 37.84 22.46
C GLU A 876 -19.17 37.36 21.64
N LEU A 877 -20.37 37.81 22.03
CA LEU A 877 -21.65 37.48 21.43
C LEU A 877 -22.25 38.71 20.71
N PRO A 878 -22.88 38.53 19.55
CA PRO A 878 -23.57 39.62 18.85
C PRO A 878 -24.62 40.27 19.77
N VAL A 879 -24.55 41.60 19.88
CA VAL A 879 -25.47 42.41 20.68
C VAL A 879 -26.68 42.79 19.83
N PHE A 880 -27.86 42.30 20.22
CA PHE A 880 -29.10 42.57 19.53
C PHE A 880 -29.95 43.61 20.27
N PRO A 881 -30.59 44.54 19.56
CA PRO A 881 -31.59 45.41 20.17
C PRO A 881 -32.77 44.58 20.67
N GLN A 882 -33.45 45.11 21.71
CA GLN A 882 -34.67 44.50 22.26
C GLN A 882 -35.66 44.12 21.15
N PRO A 883 -36.18 42.88 21.10
CA PRO A 883 -37.28 42.53 20.22
C PRO A 883 -38.57 43.18 20.75
N VAL A 884 -38.76 44.47 20.42
CA VAL A 884 -39.84 45.41 20.81
C VAL A 884 -41.02 44.77 21.58
N PRO A 885 -41.18 45.08 22.90
CA PRO A 885 -42.48 45.60 23.39
C PRO A 885 -42.34 46.56 24.62
N PRO A 886 -43.47 46.90 25.29
CA PRO A 886 -43.99 48.27 25.42
C PRO A 886 -43.14 49.23 26.28
N LYS A 887 -43.28 50.55 26.02
CA LYS A 887 -42.68 51.62 26.84
C LYS A 887 -43.10 51.47 28.32
N PRO A 888 -42.17 51.23 29.25
CA PRO A 888 -42.48 51.24 30.68
C PRO A 888 -42.88 52.64 31.14
N GLY A 889 -43.87 52.74 32.03
CA GLY A 889 -44.37 54.00 32.58
C GLY A 889 -43.51 54.61 33.69
N GLY A 890 -42.19 54.69 33.52
CA GLY A 890 -41.27 55.22 34.54
C GLY A 890 -39.80 55.32 34.08
N PRO A 891 -38.89 55.87 34.91
CA PRO A 891 -37.47 55.93 34.61
C PRO A 891 -36.88 54.52 34.53
N THR A 892 -36.19 54.23 33.42
CA THR A 892 -35.63 52.91 33.11
C THR A 892 -34.11 52.97 32.94
N VAL A 893 -33.44 51.86 33.25
CA VAL A 893 -32.03 51.61 32.99
C VAL A 893 -31.89 50.48 31.96
N ALA A 894 -30.91 50.60 31.07
CA ALA A 894 -30.59 49.57 30.09
C ALA A 894 -29.63 48.56 30.71
N ILE A 895 -29.99 47.27 30.69
CA ILE A 895 -29.13 46.18 31.14
C ILE A 895 -28.84 45.25 29.96
N ALA A 896 -27.60 44.76 29.86
CA ALA A 896 -27.20 43.76 28.88
C ALA A 896 -27.44 42.36 29.48
N VAL A 897 -28.40 41.64 28.92
CA VAL A 897 -28.70 40.24 29.27
C VAL A 897 -27.93 39.32 28.33
N ARG A 898 -27.01 38.52 28.86
CA ARG A 898 -26.16 37.61 28.08
C ARG A 898 -26.59 36.16 28.29
N SER A 899 -26.85 35.44 27.20
CA SER A 899 -27.04 33.99 27.26
C SER A 899 -25.81 33.30 26.68
N HIS A 900 -25.06 32.62 27.55
CA HIS A 900 -23.94 31.77 27.10
C HIS A 900 -24.43 30.55 26.33
N ASP A 901 -25.59 30.00 26.68
CA ASP A 901 -26.18 28.82 26.04
C ASP A 901 -26.71 29.12 24.63
N LEU A 902 -27.25 30.33 24.40
CA LEU A 902 -27.78 30.74 23.09
C LEU A 902 -26.74 31.49 22.25
N GLY A 903 -25.64 31.93 22.83
CA GLY A 903 -24.61 32.70 22.14
C GLY A 903 -25.06 34.11 21.73
N THR A 904 -25.95 34.74 22.51
CA THR A 904 -26.49 36.08 22.21
C THR A 904 -26.44 37.03 23.41
N THR A 905 -26.35 38.33 23.14
CA THR A 905 -26.53 39.40 24.15
C THR A 905 -27.69 40.29 23.73
N HIS A 906 -28.65 40.53 24.63
CA HIS A 906 -29.80 41.41 24.38
C HIS A 906 -29.80 42.59 25.35
N VAL A 907 -30.16 43.78 24.88
CA VAL A 907 -30.36 44.94 25.77
C VAL A 907 -31.82 44.98 26.23
N VAL A 908 -32.04 44.94 27.55
CA VAL A 908 -33.36 44.99 28.18
C VAL A 908 -33.50 46.28 28.99
N MET A 909 -34.60 47.01 28.80
CA MET A 909 -34.92 48.19 29.60
C MET A 909 -35.69 47.77 30.85
N THR A 910 -35.17 48.11 32.03
CA THR A 910 -35.77 47.73 33.32
C THR A 910 -36.00 48.98 34.20
N PRO A 911 -37.02 49.01 35.07
CA PRO A 911 -37.20 50.10 36.05
C PRO A 911 -35.97 50.33 36.94
N LEU A 912 -35.78 51.55 37.46
CA LEU A 912 -34.61 51.89 38.31
C LEU A 912 -34.61 51.20 39.70
N HIS A 913 -35.78 50.77 40.19
CA HIS A 913 -35.95 50.08 41.47
C HIS A 913 -36.54 48.69 41.21
N LEU A 914 -35.69 47.66 41.26
CA LEU A 914 -36.06 46.30 40.90
C LEU A 914 -36.01 45.39 42.12
N THR A 915 -37.05 44.57 42.27
CA THR A 915 -36.93 43.30 42.99
C THR A 915 -36.42 42.23 42.03
N GLY A 916 -35.86 41.14 42.54
CA GLY A 916 -35.43 40.01 41.72
C GLY A 916 -36.54 39.48 40.82
N ALA A 917 -37.75 39.33 41.36
CA ALA A 917 -38.94 38.95 40.59
C ALA A 917 -39.34 39.98 39.50
N SER A 918 -39.12 41.28 39.75
CA SER A 918 -39.39 42.34 38.76
C SER A 918 -38.39 42.31 37.62
N LEU A 919 -37.11 42.08 37.94
CA LEU A 919 -36.04 41.93 36.96
C LEU A 919 -36.25 40.67 36.12
N TYR A 920 -36.58 39.54 36.75
CA TYR A 920 -36.87 38.29 36.06
C TYR A 920 -38.00 38.45 35.05
N ARG A 921 -39.15 39.03 35.46
CA ARG A 921 -40.26 39.32 34.55
C ARG A 921 -39.86 40.25 33.41
N ALA A 922 -39.13 41.32 33.70
CA ALA A 922 -38.71 42.27 32.67
C ALA A 922 -37.80 41.62 31.61
N VAL A 923 -36.86 40.77 32.02
CA VAL A 923 -35.98 40.01 31.12
C VAL A 923 -36.79 38.97 30.32
N PHE A 924 -37.65 38.21 31.01
CA PHE A 924 -38.49 37.18 30.41
C PHE A 924 -39.42 37.74 29.33
N ASP A 925 -40.12 38.84 29.64
CA ASP A 925 -41.04 39.52 28.73
C ASP A 925 -40.29 40.17 27.56
N ALA A 926 -39.16 40.84 27.84
CA ALA A 926 -38.40 41.55 26.81
C ALA A 926 -37.74 40.60 25.81
N MET A 927 -37.29 39.43 26.26
CA MET A 927 -36.68 38.41 25.40
C MET A 927 -37.71 37.39 24.87
N ARG A 928 -38.99 37.49 25.27
CA ARG A 928 -40.05 36.55 24.86
C ARG A 928 -39.61 35.09 25.04
N LEU A 929 -39.10 34.79 26.23
CA LEU A 929 -38.53 33.47 26.53
C LEU A 929 -39.65 32.41 26.52
N PRO A 930 -39.53 31.32 25.74
CA PRO A 930 -40.55 30.27 25.71
C PRO A 930 -40.49 29.42 26.98
N THR A 931 -41.62 29.12 27.63
CA THR A 931 -41.63 28.13 28.72
C THR A 931 -41.64 26.69 28.20
N GLU A 932 -42.12 26.47 26.97
CA GLU A 932 -42.26 25.15 26.38
C GLU A 932 -42.22 25.22 24.84
N GLN A 933 -41.63 24.21 24.20
CA GLN A 933 -41.67 24.03 22.75
C GLN A 933 -42.01 22.57 22.43
N ILE A 934 -43.13 22.37 21.73
CA ILE A 934 -43.64 21.05 21.31
C ILE A 934 -43.51 20.86 19.80
N THR A 935 -43.31 19.61 19.36
CA THR A 935 -43.46 19.17 17.96
C THR A 935 -44.27 17.85 17.91
N PHE A 936 -44.66 17.42 16.70
CA PHE A 936 -45.40 16.16 16.46
C PHE A 936 -46.62 15.94 17.37
N ASP A 937 -47.67 16.74 17.16
CA ASP A 937 -48.99 16.63 17.83
C ASP A 937 -48.95 16.64 19.39
N GLY A 938 -47.89 17.20 19.98
CA GLY A 938 -47.72 17.30 21.44
C GLY A 938 -47.09 16.08 22.09
N THR A 939 -46.54 15.16 21.28
CA THR A 939 -46.00 13.88 21.78
C THR A 939 -44.56 14.01 22.32
N ILE A 940 -43.81 14.99 21.81
CA ILE A 940 -42.41 15.26 22.21
C ILE A 940 -42.23 16.77 22.33
N GLY A 941 -41.66 17.21 23.45
CA GLY A 941 -41.38 18.62 23.69
C GLY A 941 -40.25 18.88 24.66
N MET A 942 -39.93 20.16 24.82
CA MET A 942 -38.96 20.67 25.78
C MET A 942 -39.63 21.72 26.65
N ARG A 943 -39.38 21.66 27.95
CA ARG A 943 -39.72 22.72 28.91
C ARG A 943 -38.45 23.48 29.26
N PHE A 944 -38.56 24.79 29.36
CA PHE A 944 -37.45 25.68 29.68
C PHE A 944 -37.67 26.36 31.02
N SER A 945 -36.63 26.42 31.83
CA SER A 945 -36.56 27.27 33.01
C SER A 945 -35.31 28.13 32.95
N TYR A 946 -35.37 29.30 33.60
CA TYR A 946 -34.35 30.33 33.48
C TYR A 946 -33.86 30.74 34.85
N GLU A 947 -32.56 31.00 34.94
CA GLU A 947 -31.92 31.54 36.14
C GLU A 947 -31.08 32.73 35.72
N LEU A 948 -31.21 33.84 36.46
CA LEU A 948 -30.44 35.06 36.25
C LEU A 948 -29.24 35.09 37.21
N TYR A 949 -28.11 35.54 36.70
CA TYR A 949 -26.86 35.63 37.44
C TYR A 949 -26.26 37.02 37.29
N GLN A 950 -25.63 37.51 38.35
CA GLN A 950 -24.78 38.69 38.31
C GLN A 950 -23.42 38.33 38.92
N GLN A 951 -22.34 38.52 38.15
CA GLN A 951 -20.98 38.17 38.58
C GLN A 951 -20.84 36.70 39.04
N ASN A 952 -21.56 35.78 38.38
CA ASN A 952 -21.70 34.36 38.74
C ASN A 952 -22.48 34.05 40.03
N GLU A 953 -23.09 35.02 40.68
CA GLU A 953 -24.02 34.77 41.80
C GLU A 953 -25.47 34.77 41.31
N PRO A 954 -26.31 33.80 41.71
CA PRO A 954 -27.70 33.74 41.28
C PRO A 954 -28.50 34.88 41.90
N ILE A 955 -29.31 35.55 41.08
CA ILE A 955 -30.26 36.58 41.55
C ILE A 955 -31.52 35.86 42.03
N PRO A 956 -31.93 36.01 43.31
CA PRO A 956 -33.15 35.38 43.82
C PRO A 956 -34.39 35.85 43.05
N ASP A 957 -35.27 34.93 42.66
CA ASP A 957 -36.58 35.26 42.06
C ASP A 957 -37.62 35.57 43.16
N ASP A 958 -37.31 36.55 44.02
CA ASP A 958 -38.17 36.98 45.12
C ASP A 958 -38.35 38.51 45.18
N GLU A 959 -39.01 39.01 46.23
CA GLU A 959 -39.26 40.45 46.42
C GLU A 959 -38.05 41.22 46.97
N SER A 960 -36.87 40.61 47.08
CA SER A 960 -35.66 41.29 47.53
C SER A 960 -35.20 42.33 46.51
N ILE A 961 -34.81 43.51 47.00
CA ILE A 961 -34.25 44.59 46.17
C ILE A 961 -32.91 44.13 45.60
N VAL A 962 -32.74 44.24 44.28
CA VAL A 962 -31.51 43.90 43.57
C VAL A 962 -30.75 45.19 43.25
N GLU A 963 -29.57 45.33 43.85
CA GLU A 963 -28.60 46.36 43.44
C GLU A 963 -27.74 45.81 42.29
N LEU A 964 -27.99 46.28 41.07
CA LEU A 964 -27.18 45.88 39.92
C LEU A 964 -25.81 46.56 39.98
N ALA A 965 -24.81 45.87 40.53
CA ALA A 965 -23.42 46.34 40.58
C ALA A 965 -22.76 46.46 39.18
N SER A 966 -23.32 45.78 38.18
CA SER A 966 -22.93 45.86 36.77
C SER A 966 -24.15 45.93 35.85
N ASP A 967 -24.01 46.63 34.73
CA ASP A 967 -25.02 46.69 33.66
C ASP A 967 -25.15 45.36 32.87
N VAL A 968 -24.62 44.25 33.39
CA VAL A 968 -24.60 42.93 32.76
C VAL A 968 -25.23 41.91 33.69
N VAL A 969 -26.18 41.15 33.15
CA VAL A 969 -26.86 40.02 33.79
C VAL A 969 -26.70 38.82 32.86
N ASP A 970 -26.23 37.69 33.38
CA ASP A 970 -26.14 36.44 32.63
C ASP A 970 -27.43 35.63 32.82
N ILE A 971 -27.93 34.97 31.78
CA ILE A 971 -29.08 34.06 31.83
C ILE A 971 -28.65 32.65 31.45
N ALA A 972 -28.94 31.70 32.34
CA ALA A 972 -28.77 30.27 32.08
C ALA A 972 -30.12 29.66 31.66
N VAL A 973 -30.11 28.82 30.62
CA VAL A 973 -31.30 28.12 30.14
C VAL A 973 -31.22 26.67 30.57
N ARG A 974 -32.13 26.23 31.43
CA ARG A 974 -32.30 24.81 31.78
C ARG A 974 -33.35 24.20 30.87
N VAL A 975 -33.04 23.04 30.34
CA VAL A 975 -33.88 22.33 29.36
C VAL A 975 -34.27 20.98 29.93
N GLU A 976 -35.56 20.70 30.00
CA GLU A 976 -36.11 19.38 30.33
C GLU A 976 -36.87 18.84 29.13
N SER A 977 -36.43 17.72 28.56
CA SER A 977 -37.17 17.03 27.50
C SER A 977 -38.28 16.15 28.09
N PHE A 978 -39.42 16.08 27.41
CA PHE A 978 -40.47 15.12 27.71
C PHE A 978 -40.94 14.41 26.44
N GLY A 979 -41.14 13.09 26.52
CA GLY A 979 -41.58 12.22 25.44
C GLY A 979 -42.67 11.26 25.90
N GLY A 980 -43.63 10.96 25.04
CA GLY A 980 -44.86 10.25 25.42
C GLY A 980 -44.69 8.80 25.84
N GLN A 981 -45.02 8.50 27.11
CA GLN A 981 -45.98 7.44 27.47
C GLN A 981 -46.72 7.76 28.79
N GLY A 982 -48.00 8.13 28.67
CA GLY A 982 -49.10 7.66 29.53
C GLY A 982 -49.23 8.14 30.98
N SER A 983 -50.12 9.13 31.19
CA SER A 983 -50.90 9.44 32.41
C SER A 983 -50.18 9.71 33.76
N PRO A 984 -50.59 10.74 34.53
CA PRO A 984 -49.97 11.11 35.79
C PRO A 984 -50.38 10.14 36.91
N GLY A 985 -49.72 8.99 37.00
CA GLY A 985 -49.88 8.01 38.08
C GLY A 985 -48.63 7.95 38.95
N ASN A 986 -48.75 8.35 40.22
CA ASN A 986 -47.72 8.21 41.26
C ASN A 986 -47.05 6.82 41.22
N ARG A 987 -45.77 6.76 40.85
CA ARG A 987 -44.91 5.59 41.07
C ARG A 987 -43.59 6.03 41.68
N GLU A 988 -43.34 5.54 42.89
CA GLU A 988 -42.03 5.58 43.56
C GLU A 988 -40.99 4.86 42.70
N TYR A 989 -39.90 5.57 42.40
CA TYR A 989 -38.76 5.06 41.66
C TYR A 989 -37.87 4.20 42.57
N ARG A 990 -37.60 2.95 42.16
CA ARG A 990 -36.40 2.22 42.57
C ARG A 990 -35.37 2.33 41.45
N GLN A 991 -34.14 2.67 41.84
CA GLN A 991 -32.95 2.57 41.00
C GLN A 991 -32.69 1.10 40.68
N ASP A 992 -32.83 0.71 39.42
CA ASP A 992 -31.94 -0.27 38.80
C ASP A 992 -31.90 0.02 37.29
N GLU A 993 -30.69 -0.08 36.76
CA GLU A 993 -30.25 0.31 35.42
C GLU A 993 -30.90 -0.52 34.31
N GLU A 994 -31.47 0.15 33.30
CA GLU A 994 -31.34 -0.11 31.86
C GLU A 994 -32.57 0.43 31.09
N LEU A 995 -32.28 1.15 29.99
CA LEU A 995 -33.15 1.66 28.92
C LEU A 995 -33.91 2.98 29.19
N ASP A 996 -33.28 4.09 28.83
CA ASP A 996 -33.99 5.30 28.40
C ASP A 996 -33.41 5.75 27.05
N GLU A 997 -34.09 5.42 25.95
CA GLU A 997 -33.79 5.97 24.63
C GLU A 997 -34.24 7.44 24.62
N GLY A 998 -33.37 8.31 25.15
CA GLY A 998 -33.59 9.75 25.15
C GLY A 998 -33.75 10.31 23.73
N VAL A 999 -34.50 11.41 23.62
CA VAL A 999 -34.71 12.17 22.37
C VAL A 999 -33.38 12.37 21.65
N ASP A 1000 -33.31 11.97 20.38
CA ASP A 1000 -32.11 12.04 19.55
C ASP A 1000 -31.50 13.45 19.54
N VAL A 1001 -30.17 13.53 19.53
CA VAL A 1001 -29.41 14.79 19.67
C VAL A 1001 -29.77 15.78 18.56
N ASP A 1002 -30.05 15.29 17.36
CA ASP A 1002 -30.47 16.14 16.24
C ASP A 1002 -31.89 16.69 16.42
N GLN A 1003 -32.81 15.91 17.01
CA GLN A 1003 -34.16 16.37 17.34
C GLN A 1003 -34.15 17.40 18.47
N GLN A 1004 -33.31 17.20 19.49
CA GLN A 1004 -33.11 18.17 20.57
C GLN A 1004 -32.60 19.51 20.03
N ARG A 1005 -31.63 19.45 19.11
CA ARG A 1005 -31.07 20.64 18.46
C ARG A 1005 -32.11 21.37 17.62
N MET A 1006 -32.95 20.64 16.88
CA MET A 1006 -34.03 21.23 16.08
C MET A 1006 -35.07 21.95 16.96
N LEU A 1007 -35.46 21.36 18.09
CA LEU A 1007 -36.38 21.95 19.05
C LEU A 1007 -35.82 23.22 19.71
N LEU A 1008 -34.54 23.21 20.09
CA LEU A 1008 -33.85 24.39 20.61
C LEU A 1008 -33.79 25.54 19.59
N VAL A 1009 -33.42 25.23 18.34
CA VAL A 1009 -33.40 26.24 17.26
C VAL A 1009 -34.80 26.78 16.99
N ALA A 1010 -35.83 25.94 17.02
CA ALA A 1010 -37.21 26.39 16.83
C ALA A 1010 -37.68 27.32 17.97
N ALA A 1011 -37.39 26.98 19.22
CA ALA A 1011 -37.81 27.72 20.41
C ALA A 1011 -37.18 29.12 20.50
N PHE A 1012 -35.90 29.24 20.13
CA PHE A 1012 -35.13 30.49 20.28
C PHE A 1012 -34.82 31.19 18.96
N ARG A 1013 -35.46 30.79 17.85
CA ARG A 1013 -35.20 31.34 16.51
C ARG A 1013 -35.30 32.86 16.45
N HIS A 1014 -36.19 33.48 17.23
CA HIS A 1014 -36.38 34.93 17.25
C HIS A 1014 -35.29 35.70 18.00
N LEU A 1015 -34.47 35.00 18.80
CA LEU A 1015 -33.33 35.56 19.53
C LEU A 1015 -32.00 35.35 18.79
N LEU A 1016 -31.97 34.37 17.88
CA LEU A 1016 -30.83 34.08 17.01
C LEU A 1016 -30.85 34.99 15.76
N PRO A 1017 -29.68 35.30 15.16
CA PRO A 1017 -29.55 36.18 13.99
C PRO A 1017 -30.27 35.70 12.72
#